data_AF-A0A7Y1ZI19-F1
#
_entry.id   AF-A0A7Y1ZI19-F1
#
_cell.length_a   1.000
_cell.length_b   1.000
_cell.length_c   1.000
_cell.angle_alpha   90.00
_cell.angle_beta   90.00
_cell.angle_gamma   90.00
#
_symmetry.space_group_name_H-M   'P 1'
#
loop_
_entity.id
_entity.type
_entity.pdbx_description
1 polymer ?
#
loop_
_entity_poly.entity_id
_entity_poly.type
_entity_poly.pdbx_seq_one_letter_code
_entity_poly.pdbx_strand_id
1 'polypeptide(L)'
;MAYSYTEKKRIRKDFGVLPKVMDVPYLLAIQMDSYRKFTQTGVPEGERGEHGLHAAFKSVFPIVSYSGNAALEYVDYKLGKPVFDVSECQLRGVTYSCALRVKVRLIIYDKESSSKSIKDIKEQEVYMGEIPLMTDNGTFVINGTERVIVSQLHRSPGVFFDHDKGKTHSSGKLLYSARVIPYRGSWLDFEFDPKDLVFVRIDRRRKLPATILLRALGFQAEEILDMFYDVNTFHVTKDGGYTMKLIPERLRGDVAAFDIKAGRKVVVEQGRRITARHILELEKAKITELEIPAEYLHGRALAKNIVDKKTGEVLVECNTELSDEVLEQLNEAGVGTVETLYTNELDCGPFISHTLRQDSTSNELEALVEIYRMMRPGEPPTKESAENLFQNLFFSPDRYDLSAVGRMKFNRRLGRDAVTGSGVLDRDDIVDVLKTLVGIRNGKGMVDDIDHLGNRRVRSVGEMAENQFRVGLVRVERAVKERLSMAESEGLMPQDLINAKPVSAAVKEFFGSSQLSQFMDQNNPLSEVTHKRRVSALGPGGLTRERAGFEVRDVHPTHYGRVCPIETPEGPNIGLINSLATYARTNDYGFLESPYRKVVNGKVTDDIEFLSAINEAEHVIAQASAPLDKNNKFTDELINVRYLNEFTVKSPEDVDYMDVSPKQVVSVAAALIPFLEHDDANRALMGSNMQRQAVPTLVADKPLVGTGMERYVAADSGVCVVADRAGVIDSADASRIVVRVNDKDVGVDEAPVDIYNLTKYTRSNQNTCINQRPIVKKGDAVARGDILADGPSIDMGELALGQNMRIAF
;
A
#
# COMPACT_ATOMS: atom_id res chain seq x y z
N MET A 1 6.92 -35.47 -18.13
CA MET A 1 6.21 -35.59 -16.85
C MET A 1 5.42 -36.89 -16.85
N ALA A 2 5.41 -37.63 -15.75
CA ALA A 2 4.51 -38.78 -15.59
C ALA A 2 3.09 -38.25 -15.35
N TYR A 3 2.12 -38.70 -16.14
CA TYR A 3 0.71 -38.38 -15.92
C TYR A 3 0.24 -38.87 -14.54
N SER A 4 -0.52 -38.03 -13.83
CA SER A 4 -1.17 -38.38 -12.57
C SER A 4 -2.25 -39.44 -12.80
N TYR A 5 -2.74 -40.07 -11.72
CA TYR A 5 -3.74 -41.14 -11.83
C TYR A 5 -5.00 -40.70 -12.58
N THR A 6 -5.50 -39.48 -12.34
CA THR A 6 -6.68 -38.94 -13.02
C THR A 6 -6.40 -38.60 -14.49
N GLU A 7 -5.22 -38.06 -14.80
CA GLU A 7 -4.80 -37.80 -16.20
C GLU A 7 -4.69 -39.08 -17.02
N LYS A 8 -4.16 -40.16 -16.43
CA LYS A 8 -4.08 -41.46 -17.12
C LYS A 8 -5.46 -41.98 -17.52
N LYS A 9 -6.49 -41.69 -16.72
CA LYS A 9 -7.87 -42.09 -17.04
C LYS A 9 -8.49 -41.22 -18.13
N ARG A 10 -8.15 -39.93 -18.19
CA ARG A 10 -8.69 -39.01 -19.19
C ARG A 10 -7.70 -37.90 -19.51
N ILE A 11 -7.20 -37.94 -20.73
CA ILE A 11 -6.30 -36.92 -21.28
C ILE A 11 -7.14 -35.96 -22.13
N ARG A 12 -7.15 -34.67 -21.77
CA ARG A 12 -7.67 -33.61 -22.60
C ARG A 12 -6.62 -33.22 -23.63
N LYS A 13 -7.02 -33.18 -24.91
CA LYS A 13 -6.13 -32.73 -25.98
C LYS A 13 -5.95 -31.22 -25.88
N ASP A 14 -4.70 -30.77 -25.70
CA ASP A 14 -4.33 -29.36 -25.70
C ASP A 14 -3.96 -28.91 -27.13
N PHE A 15 -4.38 -27.71 -27.51
CA PHE A 15 -4.09 -27.06 -28.79
C PHE A 15 -3.13 -25.86 -28.64
N GLY A 16 -2.71 -25.53 -27.41
CA GLY A 16 -1.73 -24.49 -27.15
C GLY A 16 -0.41 -24.74 -27.88
N VAL A 17 0.04 -23.75 -28.65
CA VAL A 17 1.31 -23.80 -29.39
C VAL A 17 2.48 -23.31 -28.52
N LEU A 18 2.20 -22.40 -27.59
CA LEU A 18 3.21 -21.83 -26.71
C LEU A 18 3.61 -22.82 -25.61
N PRO A 19 4.92 -22.92 -25.29
CA PRO A 19 5.38 -23.79 -24.22
C PRO A 19 4.90 -23.27 -22.85
N LYS A 20 4.60 -24.21 -21.96
CA LYS A 20 4.28 -23.89 -20.56
C LYS A 20 5.58 -23.69 -19.78
N VAL A 21 5.87 -22.44 -19.43
CA VAL A 21 7.11 -22.06 -18.72
C VAL A 21 6.95 -22.19 -17.20
N MET A 22 5.78 -21.80 -16.67
CA MET A 22 5.47 -21.84 -15.24
C MET A 22 4.15 -22.56 -15.00
N ASP A 23 4.07 -23.33 -13.92
CA ASP A 23 2.81 -23.89 -13.43
C ASP A 23 1.94 -22.82 -12.77
N VAL A 24 0.61 -23.03 -12.82
CA VAL A 24 -0.34 -22.14 -12.13
C VAL A 24 -0.06 -22.23 -10.63
N PRO A 25 0.14 -21.08 -9.94
CA PRO A 25 0.40 -21.09 -8.51
C PRO A 25 -0.86 -21.53 -7.74
N TYR A 26 -0.67 -22.02 -6.52
CA TYR A 26 -1.78 -22.44 -5.66
C TYR A 26 -2.78 -21.29 -5.47
N LEU A 27 -4.02 -21.51 -5.88
CA LEU A 27 -5.00 -20.43 -6.04
C LEU A 27 -5.41 -19.79 -4.70
N LEU A 28 -5.24 -20.48 -3.57
CA LEU A 28 -5.61 -19.97 -2.24
C LEU A 28 -4.43 -19.46 -1.41
N ALA A 29 -3.21 -19.46 -1.96
CA ALA A 29 -1.98 -19.15 -1.25
C ALA A 29 -2.04 -17.81 -0.49
N ILE A 30 -2.57 -16.75 -1.11
CA ILE A 30 -2.60 -15.40 -0.53
C ILE A 30 -3.32 -15.36 0.82
N GLN A 31 -4.47 -16.04 0.93
CA GLN A 31 -5.24 -16.07 2.18
C GLN A 31 -4.53 -16.91 3.24
N MET A 32 -4.08 -18.12 2.86
CA MET A 32 -3.45 -19.03 3.80
C MET A 32 -2.11 -18.50 4.31
N ASP A 33 -1.25 -18.02 3.41
CA ASP A 33 0.07 -17.51 3.77
C ASP A 33 -0.06 -16.24 4.61
N SER A 34 -1.02 -15.37 4.31
CA SER A 34 -1.29 -14.19 5.14
C SER A 34 -1.73 -14.58 6.55
N TYR A 35 -2.61 -15.56 6.69
CA TYR A 35 -3.08 -15.97 8.02
C TYR A 35 -2.04 -16.75 8.81
N ARG A 36 -1.23 -17.59 8.13
CA ARG A 36 -0.07 -18.26 8.73
C ARG A 36 0.97 -17.26 9.23
N LYS A 37 1.25 -16.19 8.46
CA LYS A 37 2.09 -15.07 8.92
C LYS A 37 1.49 -14.42 10.17
N PHE A 38 0.17 -14.23 10.24
CA PHE A 38 -0.47 -13.64 11.42
C PHE A 38 -0.33 -14.50 12.69
N THR A 39 -0.56 -15.82 12.61
CA THR A 39 -0.53 -16.71 13.78
C THR A 39 0.84 -17.25 14.14
N GLN A 40 1.77 -17.32 13.18
CA GLN A 40 3.11 -17.93 13.29
C GLN A 40 3.09 -19.30 14.01
N THR A 41 2.07 -20.11 13.73
CA THR A 41 1.86 -21.39 14.41
C THR A 41 2.98 -22.38 14.07
N GLY A 42 3.63 -22.96 15.08
CA GLY A 42 4.72 -23.92 14.89
C GLY A 42 6.11 -23.29 14.76
N VAL A 43 6.23 -21.95 14.81
CA VAL A 43 7.52 -21.25 14.78
C VAL A 43 8.05 -21.08 16.22
N PRO A 44 9.27 -21.57 16.53
CA PRO A 44 9.92 -21.36 17.83
C PRO A 44 10.10 -19.88 18.15
N GLU A 45 10.10 -19.52 19.43
CA GLU A 45 10.15 -18.13 19.92
C GLU A 45 11.27 -17.28 19.25
N GLY A 46 12.49 -17.83 19.15
CA GLY A 46 13.64 -17.12 18.58
C GLY A 46 13.61 -16.93 17.06
N GLU A 47 12.75 -17.66 16.35
CA GLU A 47 12.62 -17.61 14.89
C GLU A 47 11.37 -16.85 14.43
N ARG A 48 10.54 -16.36 15.38
CA ARG A 48 9.35 -15.58 15.04
C ARG A 48 9.73 -14.25 14.42
N GLY A 49 9.12 -13.95 13.27
CA GLY A 49 9.29 -12.68 12.61
C GLY A 49 8.53 -11.55 13.32
N GLU A 50 8.93 -10.31 13.04
CA GLU A 50 8.28 -9.08 13.50
C GLU A 50 6.98 -8.79 12.72
N HIS A 51 6.03 -9.72 12.73
CA HIS A 51 4.71 -9.57 12.10
C HIS A 51 3.61 -10.34 12.84
N GLY A 52 2.34 -10.02 12.59
CA GLY A 52 1.21 -10.73 13.18
C GLY A 52 1.06 -10.50 14.69
N LEU A 53 0.67 -11.55 15.42
CA LEU A 53 0.47 -11.46 16.87
C LEU A 53 1.71 -10.99 17.62
N HIS A 54 2.90 -11.47 17.21
CA HIS A 54 4.15 -11.12 17.87
C HIS A 54 4.48 -9.62 17.77
N ALA A 55 4.37 -9.05 16.56
CA ALA A 55 4.54 -7.62 16.34
C ALA A 55 3.50 -6.79 17.10
N ALA A 56 2.24 -7.23 17.13
CA ALA A 56 1.20 -6.53 17.87
C ALA A 56 1.51 -6.48 19.38
N PHE A 57 2.00 -7.57 19.97
CA PHE A 57 2.43 -7.58 21.38
C PHE A 57 3.65 -6.69 21.61
N LYS A 58 4.73 -6.86 20.83
CA LYS A 58 5.94 -6.03 20.94
C LYS A 58 5.68 -4.54 20.73
N SER A 59 4.64 -4.17 19.99
CA SER A 59 4.29 -2.76 19.77
C SER A 59 3.62 -2.08 20.98
N VAL A 60 3.03 -2.85 21.90
CA VAL A 60 2.30 -2.32 23.07
C VAL A 60 3.05 -2.60 24.37
N PHE A 61 3.77 -3.71 24.43
CA PHE A 61 4.61 -4.08 25.57
C PHE A 61 6.05 -3.60 25.35
N PRO A 62 6.75 -3.13 26.39
CA PRO A 62 6.37 -3.17 27.80
C PRO A 62 5.43 -2.03 28.23
N ILE A 63 4.44 -2.37 29.06
CA ILE A 63 3.50 -1.39 29.63
C ILE A 63 4.07 -0.90 30.96
N VAL A 64 4.44 0.36 31.03
CA VAL A 64 5.03 0.98 32.23
C VAL A 64 4.00 1.82 32.98
N SER A 65 3.99 1.74 34.31
CA SER A 65 3.13 2.57 35.17
C SER A 65 3.44 4.06 35.02
N TYR A 66 2.49 4.94 35.37
CA TYR A 66 2.73 6.39 35.37
C TYR A 66 3.87 6.81 36.31
N SER A 67 4.05 6.09 37.41
CA SER A 67 5.14 6.29 38.37
C SER A 67 6.48 5.73 37.90
N GLY A 68 6.51 4.86 36.89
CA GLY A 68 7.71 4.15 36.45
C GLY A 68 8.15 2.98 37.34
N ASN A 69 7.42 2.71 38.43
CA ASN A 69 7.80 1.72 39.45
C ASN A 69 7.37 0.28 39.13
N ALA A 70 6.47 0.09 38.15
CA ALA A 70 6.06 -1.23 37.71
C ALA A 70 6.03 -1.29 36.18
N ALA A 71 6.45 -2.42 35.62
CA ALA A 71 6.38 -2.69 34.20
C ALA A 71 5.80 -4.09 33.97
N LEU A 72 4.93 -4.20 32.98
CA LEU A 72 4.41 -5.47 32.49
C LEU A 72 5.04 -5.76 31.12
N GLU A 73 5.78 -6.86 31.03
CA GLU A 73 6.49 -7.29 29.82
C GLU A 73 5.80 -8.50 29.19
N TYR A 74 5.88 -8.56 27.86
CA TYR A 74 5.48 -9.71 27.06
C TYR A 74 6.69 -10.63 26.87
N VAL A 75 6.50 -11.93 27.11
CA VAL A 75 7.53 -12.96 26.88
C VAL A 75 7.17 -13.77 25.62
N ASP A 76 6.04 -14.49 25.67
CA ASP A 76 5.65 -15.40 24.59
C ASP A 76 4.11 -15.55 24.50
N TYR A 77 3.59 -16.11 23.41
CA TYR A 77 2.21 -16.59 23.31
C TYR A 77 2.14 -18.02 22.77
N LYS A 78 1.09 -18.73 23.19
CA LYS A 78 0.72 -20.06 22.70
C LYS A 78 -0.74 -20.05 22.27
N LEU A 79 -0.98 -20.63 21.09
CA LEU A 79 -2.32 -20.95 20.63
C LEU A 79 -2.68 -22.36 21.11
N GLY A 80 -3.76 -22.47 21.86
CA GLY A 80 -4.28 -23.76 22.32
C GLY A 80 -4.86 -24.59 21.18
N LYS A 81 -5.22 -25.83 21.46
CA LYS A 81 -6.00 -26.64 20.51
C LYS A 81 -7.45 -26.11 20.46
N PRO A 82 -8.10 -26.14 19.29
CA PRO A 82 -9.52 -25.83 19.21
C PRO A 82 -10.33 -26.83 20.05
N VAL A 83 -11.43 -26.36 20.63
CA VAL A 83 -12.30 -27.19 21.50
C VAL A 83 -13.09 -28.21 20.69
N PHE A 84 -13.49 -27.82 19.47
CA PHE A 84 -14.28 -28.60 18.53
C PHE A 84 -13.61 -28.55 17.16
N ASP A 85 -13.84 -29.57 16.34
CA ASP A 85 -13.43 -29.54 14.94
C ASP A 85 -14.37 -28.66 14.08
N VAL A 86 -14.03 -28.49 12.80
CA VAL A 86 -14.79 -27.65 11.87
C VAL A 86 -16.23 -28.15 11.71
N SER A 87 -16.44 -29.46 11.58
CA SER A 87 -17.76 -30.07 11.36
C SER A 87 -18.64 -29.95 12.60
N GLU A 88 -18.10 -30.15 13.80
CA GLU A 88 -18.79 -29.95 15.06
C GLU A 88 -19.15 -28.47 15.29
N CYS A 89 -18.26 -27.54 14.93
CA CYS A 89 -18.55 -26.11 15.00
C CYS A 89 -19.74 -25.72 14.12
N GLN A 90 -19.80 -26.25 12.89
CA GLN A 90 -20.92 -26.05 11.96
C GLN A 90 -22.24 -26.60 12.53
N LEU A 91 -22.24 -27.84 13.05
CA LEU A 91 -23.43 -28.47 13.60
C LEU A 91 -23.94 -27.77 14.87
N ARG A 92 -23.04 -27.31 15.74
CA ARG A 92 -23.39 -26.66 17.02
C ARG A 92 -23.71 -25.18 16.88
N GLY A 93 -23.44 -24.57 15.73
CA GLY A 93 -23.65 -23.12 15.54
C GLY A 93 -22.62 -22.26 16.28
N VAL A 94 -21.42 -22.78 16.56
CA VAL A 94 -20.35 -22.06 17.28
C VAL A 94 -19.24 -21.62 16.33
N THR A 95 -18.38 -20.73 16.80
CA THR A 95 -17.22 -20.26 16.03
C THR A 95 -16.06 -21.26 16.17
N TYR A 96 -15.38 -21.58 15.07
CA TYR A 96 -14.15 -22.37 15.10
C TYR A 96 -12.99 -21.48 15.55
N SER A 97 -12.57 -21.65 16.80
CA SER A 97 -11.57 -20.79 17.45
C SER A 97 -10.63 -21.59 18.35
N CYS A 98 -9.50 -20.98 18.68
CA CYS A 98 -8.56 -21.49 19.67
C CYS A 98 -8.34 -20.46 20.79
N ALA A 99 -8.00 -20.96 21.98
CA ALA A 99 -7.65 -20.13 23.12
C ALA A 99 -6.24 -19.53 22.94
N LEU A 100 -6.14 -18.20 23.01
CA LEU A 100 -4.87 -17.50 23.06
C LEU A 100 -4.40 -17.37 24.51
N ARG A 101 -3.24 -17.95 24.82
CA ARG A 101 -2.57 -17.79 26.11
C ARG A 101 -1.26 -17.04 25.94
N VAL A 102 -1.02 -16.04 26.77
CA VAL A 102 0.13 -15.14 26.67
C VAL A 102 0.90 -15.19 27.97
N LYS A 103 2.19 -15.47 27.87
CA LYS A 103 3.13 -15.47 28.98
C LYS A 103 3.61 -14.03 29.20
N VAL A 104 3.25 -13.47 30.35
CA VAL A 104 3.59 -12.10 30.72
C VAL A 104 4.39 -12.09 32.02
N ARG A 105 5.22 -11.06 32.17
CA ARG A 105 6.08 -10.87 33.34
C ARG A 105 5.82 -9.49 33.95
N LEU A 106 5.38 -9.47 35.20
CA LEU A 106 5.25 -8.25 35.98
C LEU A 106 6.56 -8.02 36.75
N ILE A 107 7.19 -6.88 36.49
CA ILE A 107 8.42 -6.42 37.15
C ILE A 107 8.06 -5.25 38.05
N ILE A 108 8.41 -5.34 39.32
CA ILE A 108 8.28 -4.25 40.29
C ILE A 108 9.69 -3.73 40.58
N TYR A 109 9.90 -2.43 40.37
CA TYR A 109 11.15 -1.74 40.65
C TYR A 109 11.17 -1.19 42.07
N ASP A 110 12.35 -1.11 42.65
CA ASP A 110 12.54 -0.48 43.95
C ASP A 110 12.54 1.05 43.86
N LYS A 111 11.78 1.71 44.74
CA LYS A 111 11.60 3.17 44.80
C LYS A 111 12.85 3.89 45.31
N GLU A 112 13.67 3.22 46.12
CA GLU A 112 14.80 3.85 46.81
C GLU A 112 16.10 3.81 45.99
N SER A 113 16.16 2.99 44.93
CA SER A 113 17.34 2.88 44.07
C SER A 113 17.26 3.81 42.86
N SER A 114 18.28 4.65 42.65
CA SER A 114 18.42 5.46 41.42
C SER A 114 18.67 4.60 40.17
N SER A 115 19.13 3.37 40.35
CA SER A 115 19.42 2.39 39.30
C SER A 115 18.33 1.32 39.17
N LYS A 116 17.03 1.69 39.07
CA LYS A 116 15.86 0.81 38.82
C LYS A 116 16.08 -0.68 39.17
N SER A 117 16.47 -0.97 40.40
CA SER A 117 16.79 -2.34 40.79
C SER A 117 15.48 -3.13 40.89
N ILE A 118 15.50 -4.37 40.39
CA ILE A 118 14.30 -5.19 40.34
C ILE A 118 14.03 -5.72 41.76
N LYS A 119 12.87 -5.39 42.31
CA LYS A 119 12.41 -5.84 43.63
C LYS A 119 11.76 -7.21 43.56
N ASP A 120 10.89 -7.42 42.59
CA ASP A 120 10.14 -8.67 42.42
C ASP A 120 9.80 -8.92 40.94
N ILE A 121 9.76 -10.19 40.55
CA ILE A 121 9.39 -10.65 39.22
C ILE A 121 8.33 -11.73 39.36
N LYS A 122 7.15 -11.46 38.82
CA LYS A 122 6.04 -12.43 38.77
C LYS A 122 5.71 -12.78 37.33
N GLU A 123 5.92 -14.03 36.95
CA GLU A 123 5.67 -14.53 35.60
C GLU A 123 4.47 -15.48 35.58
N GLN A 124 3.53 -15.27 34.64
CA GLN A 124 2.31 -16.08 34.54
C GLN A 124 1.81 -16.19 33.09
N GLU A 125 1.22 -17.34 32.74
CA GLU A 125 0.44 -17.49 31.51
C GLU A 125 -1.00 -17.01 31.73
N VAL A 126 -1.43 -16.00 30.98
CA VAL A 126 -2.74 -15.36 31.07
C VAL A 126 -3.55 -15.64 29.80
N TYR A 127 -4.84 -15.94 29.98
CA TYR A 127 -5.77 -16.11 28.87
C TYR A 127 -6.19 -14.75 28.29
N MET A 128 -5.96 -14.54 26.98
CA MET A 128 -6.26 -13.29 26.28
C MET A 128 -7.42 -13.39 25.28
N GLY A 129 -8.27 -14.41 25.43
CA GLY A 129 -9.45 -14.61 24.59
C GLY A 129 -9.29 -15.69 23.54
N GLU A 130 -10.21 -15.69 22.58
CA GLU A 130 -10.22 -16.65 21.49
C GLU A 130 -9.89 -15.98 20.16
N ILE A 131 -9.11 -16.67 19.35
CA ILE A 131 -8.81 -16.28 17.97
C ILE A 131 -9.51 -17.29 17.05
N PRO A 132 -10.39 -16.84 16.14
CA PRO A 132 -10.93 -17.72 15.10
C PRO A 132 -9.80 -18.36 14.30
N LEU A 133 -9.93 -19.64 13.95
CA LEU A 133 -8.94 -20.34 13.13
C LEU A 133 -9.42 -20.38 11.67
N MET A 134 -8.47 -20.29 10.76
CA MET A 134 -8.71 -20.51 9.33
C MET A 134 -8.70 -22.01 9.06
N THR A 135 -9.65 -22.47 8.24
CA THR A 135 -9.71 -23.86 7.74
C THR A 135 -8.61 -24.09 6.69
N ASP A 136 -8.36 -25.35 6.35
CA ASP A 136 -7.39 -25.70 5.29
C ASP A 136 -7.78 -25.15 3.90
N ASN A 137 -9.06 -24.78 3.73
CA ASN A 137 -9.59 -24.22 2.50
C ASN A 137 -9.61 -22.67 2.50
N GLY A 138 -8.99 -22.02 3.47
CA GLY A 138 -8.93 -20.55 3.53
C GLY A 138 -10.25 -19.87 3.94
N THR A 139 -11.09 -20.56 4.72
CA THR A 139 -12.40 -20.07 5.20
C THR A 139 -12.41 -19.97 6.73
N PHE A 140 -13.42 -19.30 7.28
CA PHE A 140 -13.63 -19.20 8.73
C PHE A 140 -15.04 -19.68 9.08
N VAL A 141 -15.19 -20.48 10.14
CA VAL A 141 -16.52 -20.84 10.66
C VAL A 141 -16.88 -19.86 11.77
N ILE A 142 -17.82 -18.97 11.49
CA ILE A 142 -18.33 -17.97 12.45
C ILE A 142 -19.80 -18.28 12.72
N ASN A 143 -20.13 -18.57 13.98
CA ASN A 143 -21.48 -18.96 14.41
C ASN A 143 -22.09 -20.09 13.55
N GLY A 144 -21.28 -21.12 13.27
CA GLY A 144 -21.66 -22.27 12.45
C GLY A 144 -21.73 -22.05 10.93
N THR A 145 -21.51 -20.82 10.46
CA THR A 145 -21.54 -20.49 9.02
C THR A 145 -20.14 -20.26 8.47
N GLU A 146 -19.87 -20.75 7.25
CA GLU A 146 -18.61 -20.48 6.57
C GLU A 146 -18.58 -19.07 5.97
N ARG A 147 -17.50 -18.36 6.27
CA ARG A 147 -17.23 -17.00 5.84
C ARG A 147 -15.85 -16.89 5.20
N VAL A 148 -15.73 -15.89 4.34
CA VAL A 148 -14.48 -15.51 3.68
C VAL A 148 -14.20 -14.04 3.99
N ILE A 149 -12.93 -13.75 4.29
CA ILE A 149 -12.46 -12.37 4.45
C ILE A 149 -11.89 -11.91 3.11
N VAL A 150 -12.57 -10.97 2.47
CA VAL A 150 -12.17 -10.42 1.17
C VAL A 150 -10.96 -9.50 1.36
N SER A 151 -9.93 -9.66 0.52
CA SER A 151 -8.75 -8.80 0.55
C SER A 151 -9.11 -7.37 0.17
N GLN A 152 -8.50 -6.38 0.83
CA GLN A 152 -8.84 -4.98 0.65
C GLN A 152 -7.78 -4.22 -0.15
N LEU A 153 -8.16 -3.54 -1.22
CA LEU A 153 -7.31 -2.59 -1.94
C LEU A 153 -7.50 -1.20 -1.34
N HIS A 154 -6.45 -0.63 -0.76
CA HIS A 154 -6.46 0.72 -0.21
C HIS A 154 -5.23 1.49 -0.70
N ARG A 155 -5.24 2.82 -0.53
CA ARG A 155 -4.08 3.64 -0.86
C ARG A 155 -2.93 3.30 0.09
N SER A 156 -1.75 3.02 -0.46
CA SER A 156 -0.57 2.75 0.35
C SER A 156 -0.22 3.97 1.20
N PRO A 157 0.34 3.81 2.41
CA PRO A 157 0.95 4.92 3.13
C PRO A 157 2.08 5.57 2.31
N GLY A 158 2.36 6.85 2.55
CA GLY A 158 3.40 7.62 1.85
C GLY A 158 2.94 9.03 1.49
N VAL A 159 3.70 9.70 0.61
CA VAL A 159 3.34 11.01 0.05
C VAL A 159 2.83 10.86 -1.37
N PHE A 160 1.81 11.65 -1.71
CA PHE A 160 1.20 11.70 -3.04
C PHE A 160 1.08 13.15 -3.51
N PHE A 161 1.45 13.41 -4.75
CA PHE A 161 1.27 14.71 -5.39
C PHE A 161 0.18 14.61 -6.46
N ASP A 162 -0.86 15.43 -6.38
CA ASP A 162 -2.02 15.36 -7.28
C ASP A 162 -2.43 16.77 -7.72
N HIS A 163 -3.24 16.85 -8.77
CA HIS A 163 -3.87 18.09 -9.21
C HIS A 163 -5.34 17.90 -9.52
N ASP A 164 -6.13 18.95 -9.35
CA ASP A 164 -7.58 18.90 -9.51
C ASP A 164 -8.08 18.77 -10.97
N LYS A 165 -7.17 18.60 -11.93
CA LYS A 165 -7.43 18.63 -13.39
C LYS A 165 -8.25 19.86 -13.83
N GLY A 166 -8.16 20.98 -13.09
CA GLY A 166 -8.89 22.22 -13.36
C GLY A 166 -10.39 22.18 -13.05
N LYS A 167 -10.87 21.15 -12.31
CA LYS A 167 -12.30 20.98 -12.00
C LYS A 167 -12.79 21.91 -10.90
N THR A 168 -11.92 22.37 -10.00
CA THR A 168 -12.37 23.06 -8.76
C THR A 168 -12.61 24.55 -8.96
N HIS A 169 -11.88 25.19 -9.88
CA HIS A 169 -11.98 26.63 -10.12
C HIS A 169 -12.31 26.93 -11.58
N SER A 170 -13.20 27.90 -11.80
CA SER A 170 -13.72 28.27 -13.13
C SER A 170 -12.66 28.79 -14.10
N SER A 171 -11.51 29.27 -13.60
CA SER A 171 -10.39 29.68 -14.45
C SER A 171 -9.70 28.51 -15.17
N GLY A 172 -10.01 27.26 -14.80
CA GLY A 172 -9.34 26.07 -15.34
C GLY A 172 -7.88 25.92 -14.88
N LYS A 173 -7.43 26.76 -13.93
CA LYS A 173 -6.08 26.69 -13.37
C LYS A 173 -5.93 25.41 -12.56
N LEU A 174 -4.87 24.66 -12.83
CA LEU A 174 -4.55 23.43 -12.10
C LEU A 174 -4.13 23.78 -10.67
N LEU A 175 -4.85 23.23 -9.70
CA LEU A 175 -4.51 23.34 -8.29
C LEU A 175 -3.78 22.07 -7.87
N TYR A 176 -2.51 22.22 -7.51
CA TYR A 176 -1.68 21.12 -7.04
C TYR A 176 -1.86 20.92 -5.53
N SER A 177 -1.71 19.67 -5.11
CA SER A 177 -1.77 19.28 -3.70
C SER A 177 -0.76 18.18 -3.42
N ALA A 178 -0.25 18.15 -2.18
CA ALA A 178 0.55 17.05 -1.66
C ALA A 178 -0.16 16.47 -0.45
N ARG A 179 -0.29 15.16 -0.37
CA ARG A 179 -0.96 14.47 0.73
C ARG A 179 -0.05 13.42 1.33
N VAL A 180 0.22 13.55 2.62
CA VAL A 180 0.95 12.56 3.41
C VAL A 180 -0.06 11.67 4.14
N ILE A 181 -0.10 10.40 3.75
CA ILE A 181 -0.99 9.39 4.32
C ILE A 181 -0.16 8.47 5.22
N PRO A 182 -0.34 8.52 6.55
CA PRO A 182 0.28 7.55 7.42
C PRO A 182 -0.42 6.19 7.36
N TYR A 183 0.27 5.15 7.82
CA TYR A 183 -0.38 3.88 8.12
C TYR A 183 -1.32 4.06 9.33
N ARG A 184 -0.87 4.82 10.32
CA ARG A 184 -1.63 5.22 11.51
C ARG A 184 -1.24 6.63 11.93
N GLY A 185 -2.23 7.48 12.22
CA GLY A 185 -2.01 8.86 12.66
C GLY A 185 -2.81 9.86 11.86
N SER A 186 -2.55 11.14 12.09
CA SER A 186 -3.25 12.24 11.42
C SER A 186 -2.76 12.46 9.99
N TRP A 187 -3.67 12.79 9.08
CA TRP A 187 -3.32 13.10 7.69
C TRP A 187 -2.80 14.53 7.58
N LEU A 188 -1.79 14.73 6.74
CA LEU A 188 -1.21 16.04 6.47
C LEU A 188 -1.37 16.36 4.97
N ASP A 189 -2.22 17.33 4.67
CA ASP A 189 -2.53 17.75 3.30
C ASP A 189 -1.99 19.17 3.06
N PHE A 190 -1.22 19.37 2.01
CA PHE A 190 -0.84 20.67 1.46
C PHE A 190 -1.60 20.91 0.16
N GLU A 191 -2.09 22.12 -0.06
CA GLU A 191 -2.86 22.46 -1.26
C GLU A 191 -2.62 23.91 -1.69
N PHE A 192 -2.55 24.12 -2.99
CA PHE A 192 -2.55 25.44 -3.59
C PHE A 192 -3.98 25.99 -3.69
N ASP A 193 -4.11 27.28 -3.40
CA ASP A 193 -5.31 28.06 -3.67
C ASP A 193 -5.23 28.72 -5.06
N PRO A 194 -6.34 29.17 -5.67
CA PRO A 194 -6.30 29.87 -6.97
C PRO A 194 -5.37 31.09 -7.00
N LYS A 195 -5.14 31.71 -5.84
CA LYS A 195 -4.19 32.82 -5.63
C LYS A 195 -2.72 32.40 -5.53
N ASP A 196 -2.40 31.13 -5.80
CA ASP A 196 -1.06 30.53 -5.65
C ASP A 196 -0.48 30.58 -4.22
N LEU A 197 -1.36 30.63 -3.22
CA LEU A 197 -0.99 30.53 -1.82
C LEU A 197 -0.99 29.07 -1.39
N VAL A 198 -0.05 28.69 -0.52
CA VAL A 198 0.07 27.31 -0.04
C VAL A 198 -0.56 27.19 1.33
N PHE A 199 -1.58 26.34 1.43
CA PHE A 199 -2.26 26.03 2.67
C PHE A 199 -1.95 24.61 3.12
N VAL A 200 -2.05 24.40 4.43
CA VAL A 200 -2.00 23.09 5.07
C VAL A 200 -3.33 22.78 5.76
N ARG A 201 -3.71 21.51 5.74
CA ARG A 201 -4.86 20.95 6.47
C ARG A 201 -4.41 19.70 7.20
N ILE A 202 -4.73 19.62 8.49
CA ILE A 202 -4.53 18.43 9.32
C ILE A 202 -5.88 17.74 9.47
N ASP A 203 -5.96 16.44 9.16
CA ASP A 203 -7.19 15.64 9.23
C ASP A 203 -8.40 16.25 8.49
N ARG A 204 -8.14 16.93 7.35
CA ARG A 204 -9.15 17.63 6.53
C ARG A 204 -9.95 18.70 7.28
N ARG A 205 -9.36 19.31 8.31
CA ARG A 205 -9.93 20.44 9.05
C ARG A 205 -9.71 21.77 8.31
N ARG A 206 -9.91 22.89 9.01
CA ARG A 206 -9.76 24.26 8.50
C ARG A 206 -8.37 24.47 7.88
N LYS A 207 -8.31 25.18 6.75
CA LYS A 207 -7.06 25.61 6.10
C LYS A 207 -6.26 26.54 7.04
N LEU A 208 -4.96 26.34 7.11
CA LEU A 208 -3.97 27.25 7.71
C LEU A 208 -2.89 27.55 6.67
N PRO A 209 -2.28 28.75 6.63
CA PRO A 209 -1.09 28.99 5.82
C PRO A 209 -0.01 27.94 6.12
N ALA A 210 0.65 27.40 5.10
CA ALA A 210 1.66 26.36 5.28
C ALA A 210 2.87 26.83 6.11
N THR A 211 3.14 28.14 6.12
CA THR A 211 4.19 28.77 6.92
C THR A 211 3.94 28.68 8.42
N ILE A 212 2.67 28.61 8.89
CA ILE A 212 2.34 28.36 10.31
C ILE A 212 2.93 27.01 10.74
N LEU A 213 2.82 25.98 9.90
CA LEU A 213 3.40 24.68 10.22
C LEU A 213 4.93 24.75 10.30
N LEU A 214 5.58 25.47 9.38
CA LEU A 214 7.04 25.65 9.40
C LEU A 214 7.50 26.39 10.66
N ARG A 215 6.78 27.44 11.07
CA ARG A 215 7.05 28.15 12.33
C ARG A 215 6.87 27.26 13.56
N ALA A 216 5.85 26.40 13.55
CA ALA A 216 5.63 25.41 14.62
C ALA A 216 6.72 24.31 14.68
N LEU A 217 7.50 24.12 13.62
CA LEU A 217 8.70 23.25 13.62
C LEU A 217 9.95 23.96 14.17
N GLY A 218 9.84 25.26 14.48
CA GLY A 218 10.91 26.10 15.02
C GLY A 218 11.61 26.98 13.99
N PHE A 219 11.19 26.99 12.71
CA PHE A 219 11.84 27.77 11.68
C PHE A 219 11.43 29.25 11.72
N GLN A 220 12.41 30.13 11.61
CA GLN A 220 12.20 31.58 11.51
C GLN A 220 11.88 31.99 10.07
N ALA A 221 11.35 33.20 9.89
CA ALA A 221 10.97 33.72 8.57
C ALA A 221 12.14 33.73 7.57
N GLU A 222 13.34 34.14 8.01
CA GLU A 222 14.56 34.14 7.16
C GLU A 222 14.94 32.72 6.71
N GLU A 223 14.92 31.76 7.64
CA GLU A 223 15.24 30.35 7.35
C GLU A 223 14.23 29.74 6.39
N ILE A 224 12.94 30.06 6.57
CA ILE A 224 11.89 29.62 5.65
C ILE A 224 12.19 30.15 4.24
N LEU A 225 12.51 31.44 4.09
CA LEU A 225 12.80 32.00 2.77
C LEU A 225 14.05 31.38 2.12
N ASP A 226 15.13 31.21 2.90
CA ASP A 226 16.39 30.59 2.45
C ASP A 226 16.20 29.14 1.98
N MET A 227 15.25 28.41 2.55
CA MET A 227 14.94 27.04 2.13
C MET A 227 14.30 26.95 0.73
N PHE A 228 13.49 27.93 0.32
CA PHE A 228 12.67 27.86 -0.89
C PHE A 228 13.19 28.73 -2.04
N TYR A 229 13.94 29.77 -1.73
CA TYR A 229 14.38 30.77 -2.70
C TYR A 229 15.88 30.90 -2.70
N ASP A 230 16.45 30.99 -3.90
CA ASP A 230 17.78 31.54 -4.02
C ASP A 230 17.76 33.06 -3.79
N VAL A 231 18.91 33.62 -3.42
CA VAL A 231 19.07 35.05 -3.19
C VAL A 231 19.73 35.74 -4.39
N ASN A 232 19.27 36.93 -4.73
CA ASN A 232 19.94 37.90 -5.58
C ASN A 232 20.62 38.96 -4.71
N THR A 233 21.92 39.17 -4.93
CA THR A 233 22.70 40.18 -4.19
C THR A 233 22.82 41.45 -5.02
N PHE A 234 22.48 42.58 -4.42
CA PHE A 234 22.64 43.91 -4.98
C PHE A 234 23.61 44.73 -4.13
N HIS A 235 24.53 45.45 -4.78
CA HIS A 235 25.48 46.33 -4.14
C HIS A 235 25.14 47.79 -4.46
N VAL A 236 25.12 48.63 -3.44
CA VAL A 236 24.93 50.07 -3.57
C VAL A 236 26.28 50.71 -3.91
N THR A 237 26.35 51.40 -5.05
CA THR A 237 27.55 52.12 -5.48
C THR A 237 27.63 53.50 -4.82
N LYS A 238 28.84 54.06 -4.73
CA LYS A 238 29.08 55.36 -4.07
C LYS A 238 28.35 56.55 -4.74
N ASP A 239 27.95 56.38 -5.99
CA ASP A 239 27.27 57.39 -6.80
C ASP A 239 25.72 57.27 -6.74
N GLY A 240 25.20 56.39 -5.87
CA GLY A 240 23.75 56.17 -5.70
C GLY A 240 23.12 55.18 -6.70
N GLY A 241 23.92 54.54 -7.56
CA GLY A 241 23.47 53.46 -8.46
C GLY A 241 23.52 52.08 -7.82
N TYR A 242 22.85 51.09 -8.42
CA TYR A 242 22.83 49.71 -7.94
C TYR A 242 23.51 48.77 -8.93
N THR A 243 24.26 47.79 -8.41
CA THR A 243 24.84 46.71 -9.21
C THR A 243 24.29 45.38 -8.73
N MET A 244 23.91 44.50 -9.65
CA MET A 244 23.38 43.16 -9.37
C MET A 244 24.44 42.11 -9.69
N LYS A 245 24.66 41.15 -8.78
CA LYS A 245 25.44 39.96 -9.08
C LYS A 245 24.69 39.09 -10.08
N LEU A 246 25.23 38.98 -11.29
CA LEU A 246 24.55 38.35 -12.43
C LEU A 246 24.77 36.83 -12.45
N ILE A 247 23.68 36.07 -12.51
CA ILE A 247 23.68 34.66 -12.91
C ILE A 247 22.94 34.59 -14.26
N PRO A 248 23.66 34.43 -15.39
CA PRO A 248 23.07 34.55 -16.73
C PRO A 248 21.86 33.64 -16.98
N GLU A 249 21.86 32.44 -16.38
CA GLU A 249 20.78 31.47 -16.55
C GLU A 249 19.46 31.93 -15.92
N ARG A 250 19.49 32.77 -14.88
CA ARG A 250 18.28 33.29 -14.20
C ARG A 250 17.46 34.25 -15.05
N LEU A 251 18.06 34.85 -16.07
CA LEU A 251 17.41 35.77 -17.01
C LEU A 251 16.69 35.05 -18.16
N ARG A 252 16.71 33.70 -18.18
CA ARG A 252 16.16 32.93 -19.30
C ARG A 252 14.66 33.17 -19.43
N GLY A 253 14.23 33.60 -20.62
CA GLY A 253 12.82 33.76 -20.93
C GLY A 253 12.20 35.07 -20.45
N ASP A 254 12.90 35.84 -19.62
CA ASP A 254 12.47 37.16 -19.14
C ASP A 254 12.55 38.22 -20.23
N VAL A 255 11.76 39.28 -20.07
CA VAL A 255 11.83 40.50 -20.88
C VAL A 255 12.81 41.47 -20.24
N ALA A 256 13.78 41.96 -21.00
CA ALA A 256 14.79 42.88 -20.48
C ALA A 256 14.14 44.21 -20.04
N ALA A 257 14.16 44.51 -18.74
CA ALA A 257 13.61 45.75 -18.19
C ALA A 257 14.43 46.99 -18.58
N PHE A 258 15.71 46.80 -18.90
CA PHE A 258 16.66 47.83 -19.31
C PHE A 258 17.71 47.21 -20.25
N ASP A 259 18.55 48.05 -20.87
CA ASP A 259 19.62 47.59 -21.78
C ASP A 259 20.70 46.80 -21.03
N ILE A 260 20.86 45.52 -21.37
CA ILE A 260 21.88 44.64 -20.79
C ILE A 260 23.17 44.80 -21.60
N LYS A 261 24.20 45.36 -20.96
CA LYS A 261 25.49 45.66 -21.60
C LYS A 261 26.60 44.70 -21.13
N ALA A 262 27.39 44.25 -22.08
CA ALA A 262 28.67 43.57 -21.88
C ALA A 262 29.81 44.56 -22.14
N GLY A 263 30.24 45.28 -21.10
CA GLY A 263 31.17 46.40 -21.24
C GLY A 263 30.56 47.53 -22.09
N ARG A 264 31.09 47.78 -23.30
CA ARG A 264 30.54 48.79 -24.24
C ARG A 264 29.53 48.24 -25.24
N LYS A 265 29.35 46.91 -25.33
CA LYS A 265 28.48 46.27 -26.30
C LYS A 265 27.13 45.96 -25.65
N VAL A 266 26.03 46.49 -26.22
CA VAL A 266 24.67 46.10 -25.82
C VAL A 266 24.43 44.66 -26.32
N VAL A 267 24.12 43.74 -25.39
CA VAL A 267 23.81 42.34 -25.71
C VAL A 267 22.31 42.16 -25.90
N VAL A 268 21.50 42.81 -25.06
CA VAL A 268 20.04 42.80 -25.16
C VAL A 268 19.51 44.22 -24.97
N GLU A 269 18.71 44.67 -25.93
CA GLU A 269 17.98 45.95 -25.84
C GLU A 269 16.76 45.81 -24.92
N GLN A 270 16.40 46.90 -24.25
CA GLN A 270 15.19 47.00 -23.43
C GLN A 270 13.94 46.52 -24.19
N GLY A 271 13.08 45.78 -23.50
CA GLY A 271 11.81 45.25 -24.03
C GLY A 271 11.95 43.99 -24.90
N ARG A 272 13.18 43.54 -25.22
CA ARG A 272 13.40 42.28 -25.93
C ARG A 272 13.45 41.10 -24.97
N ARG A 273 12.94 39.95 -25.43
CA ARG A 273 13.02 38.69 -24.69
C ARG A 273 14.43 38.13 -24.71
N ILE A 274 14.92 37.68 -23.56
CA ILE A 274 16.25 37.12 -23.39
C ILE A 274 16.24 35.66 -23.88
N THR A 275 17.02 35.40 -24.93
CA THR A 275 17.11 34.08 -25.58
C THR A 275 18.36 33.32 -25.13
N ALA A 276 18.41 32.01 -25.39
CA ALA A 276 19.58 31.17 -25.10
C ALA A 276 20.88 31.72 -25.75
N ARG A 277 20.79 32.37 -26.91
CA ARG A 277 21.93 33.02 -27.57
C ARG A 277 22.49 34.17 -26.72
N HIS A 278 21.63 35.02 -26.16
CA HIS A 278 22.06 36.15 -25.32
C HIS A 278 22.75 35.65 -24.04
N ILE A 279 22.23 34.58 -23.43
CA ILE A 279 22.82 33.94 -22.24
C ILE A 279 24.24 33.44 -22.55
N LEU A 280 24.42 32.72 -23.66
CA LEU A 280 25.73 32.25 -24.11
C LEU A 280 26.71 33.41 -24.38
N GLU A 281 26.23 34.55 -24.88
CA GLU A 281 27.06 35.74 -25.08
C GLU A 281 27.49 36.36 -23.73
N LEU A 282 26.60 36.39 -22.73
CA LEU A 282 26.90 36.87 -21.37
C LEU A 282 27.88 35.94 -20.64
N GLU A 283 27.70 34.62 -20.75
CA GLU A 283 28.62 33.63 -20.18
C GLU A 283 30.01 33.70 -20.79
N LYS A 284 30.10 33.83 -22.13
CA LYS A 284 31.38 34.02 -22.83
C LYS A 284 32.08 35.31 -22.42
N ALA A 285 31.31 36.36 -22.15
CA ALA A 285 31.83 37.64 -21.67
C ALA A 285 32.25 37.61 -20.19
N LYS A 286 31.96 36.52 -19.45
CA LYS A 286 32.29 36.33 -18.02
C LYS A 286 31.87 37.51 -17.13
N ILE A 287 30.72 38.08 -17.41
CA ILE A 287 30.18 39.21 -16.64
C ILE A 287 29.62 38.68 -15.33
N THR A 288 30.16 39.18 -14.22
CA THR A 288 29.73 38.80 -12.87
C THR A 288 28.80 39.82 -12.22
N GLU A 289 28.82 41.07 -12.70
CA GLU A 289 28.03 42.18 -12.16
C GLU A 289 27.40 43.01 -13.28
N LEU A 290 26.18 43.47 -13.05
CA LEU A 290 25.39 44.26 -13.99
C LEU A 290 24.92 45.54 -13.32
N GLU A 291 25.13 46.70 -13.94
CA GLU A 291 24.53 47.96 -13.49
C GLU A 291 23.02 47.95 -13.76
N ILE A 292 22.23 48.29 -12.74
CA ILE A 292 20.77 48.27 -12.81
C ILE A 292 20.17 49.60 -12.34
N PRO A 293 19.02 50.02 -12.90
CA PRO A 293 18.28 51.17 -12.38
C PRO A 293 17.60 50.82 -11.04
N ALA A 294 17.40 51.83 -10.20
CA ALA A 294 16.65 51.68 -8.94
C ALA A 294 15.25 51.10 -9.15
N GLU A 295 14.61 51.47 -10.27
CA GLU A 295 13.28 50.98 -10.64
C GLU A 295 13.17 49.45 -10.74
N TYR A 296 14.27 48.76 -11.04
CA TYR A 296 14.31 47.31 -11.16
C TYR A 296 14.20 46.58 -9.81
N LEU A 297 14.47 47.28 -8.71
CA LEU A 297 14.33 46.75 -7.36
C LEU A 297 12.88 46.80 -6.87
N HIS A 298 12.01 47.64 -7.46
CA HIS A 298 10.63 47.77 -7.02
C HIS A 298 9.85 46.46 -7.11
N GLY A 299 9.08 46.18 -6.06
CA GLY A 299 8.26 44.97 -5.95
C GLY A 299 9.04 43.69 -5.66
N ARG A 300 10.38 43.72 -5.59
CA ARG A 300 11.16 42.58 -5.11
C ARG A 300 11.08 42.50 -3.59
N ALA A 301 10.98 41.29 -3.05
CA ALA A 301 10.93 41.05 -1.62
C ALA A 301 12.32 40.86 -1.02
N LEU A 302 12.57 41.43 0.16
CA LEU A 302 13.80 41.26 0.92
C LEU A 302 13.97 39.81 1.41
N ALA A 303 15.20 39.30 1.34
CA ALA A 303 15.52 37.93 1.78
C ALA A 303 15.76 37.83 3.30
N LYS A 304 16.39 38.85 3.90
CA LYS A 304 16.80 38.88 5.31
C LYS A 304 16.36 40.17 5.99
N ASN A 305 16.28 40.15 7.32
CA ASN A 305 16.06 41.35 8.10
C ASN A 305 17.25 42.29 7.94
N ILE A 306 16.97 43.58 7.82
CA ILE A 306 18.00 44.61 7.76
C ILE A 306 18.04 45.28 9.13
N VAL A 307 19.16 45.09 9.82
CA VAL A 307 19.42 45.68 11.14
C VAL A 307 20.32 46.91 11.02
N ASP A 308 19.99 47.97 11.75
CA ASP A 308 20.89 49.12 11.89
C ASP A 308 22.09 48.71 12.74
N LYS A 309 23.30 48.87 12.20
CA LYS A 309 24.55 48.56 12.91
C LYS A 309 24.82 49.49 14.09
N LYS A 310 24.17 50.65 14.16
CA LYS A 310 24.36 51.66 15.23
C LYS A 310 23.44 51.43 16.43
N THR A 311 22.17 51.10 16.20
CA THR A 311 21.17 50.92 17.26
C THR A 311 20.89 49.46 17.58
N GLY A 312 21.17 48.54 16.64
CA GLY A 312 20.83 47.12 16.75
C GLY A 312 19.35 46.82 16.52
N GLU A 313 18.54 47.82 16.15
CA GLU A 313 17.12 47.64 15.84
C GLU A 313 16.93 47.13 14.41
N VAL A 314 15.87 46.33 14.20
CA VAL A 314 15.46 45.87 12.86
C VAL A 314 14.78 47.04 12.15
N LEU A 315 15.42 47.55 11.08
CA LEU A 315 14.88 48.64 10.26
C LEU A 315 13.75 48.14 9.36
N VAL A 316 13.99 47.00 8.70
CA VAL A 316 13.03 46.40 7.76
C VAL A 316 13.03 44.89 7.95
N GLU A 317 11.85 44.33 8.17
CA GLU A 317 11.65 42.88 8.27
C GLU A 317 11.81 42.19 6.90
N CYS A 318 12.28 40.95 6.92
CA CYS A 318 12.37 40.07 5.77
C CYS A 318 10.99 39.89 5.11
N ASN A 319 10.98 39.59 3.80
CA ASN A 319 9.79 39.46 2.96
C ASN A 319 9.00 40.75 2.67
N THR A 320 9.43 41.90 3.21
CA THR A 320 8.90 43.22 2.84
C THR A 320 9.27 43.54 1.39
N GLU A 321 8.32 44.12 0.64
CA GLU A 321 8.56 44.58 -0.74
C GLU A 321 9.33 45.90 -0.75
N LEU A 322 10.28 46.01 -1.68
CA LEU A 322 11.06 47.23 -1.87
C LEU A 322 10.21 48.31 -2.56
N SER A 323 9.81 49.32 -1.81
CA SER A 323 9.25 50.59 -2.30
C SER A 323 10.32 51.69 -2.29
N ASP A 324 10.01 52.86 -2.88
CA ASP A 324 10.87 54.05 -2.79
C ASP A 324 11.21 54.41 -1.34
N GLU A 325 10.21 54.39 -0.46
CA GLU A 325 10.36 54.68 0.97
C GLU A 325 11.35 53.73 1.67
N VAL A 326 11.28 52.44 1.34
CA VAL A 326 12.18 51.43 1.91
C VAL A 326 13.59 51.63 1.37
N LEU A 327 13.75 51.92 0.07
CA LEU A 327 15.08 52.18 -0.53
C LEU A 327 15.74 53.43 0.06
N GLU A 328 14.97 54.50 0.32
CA GLU A 328 15.46 55.70 1.01
C GLU A 328 15.94 55.37 2.43
N GLN A 329 15.16 54.63 3.22
CA GLN A 329 15.54 54.19 4.55
C GLN A 329 16.84 53.36 4.55
N LEU A 330 17.02 52.47 3.56
CA LEU A 330 18.23 51.66 3.43
C LEU A 330 19.47 52.49 3.06
N ASN A 331 19.29 53.53 2.24
CA ASN A 331 20.34 54.46 1.88
C ASN A 331 20.75 55.35 3.06
N GLU A 332 19.79 55.85 3.84
CA GLU A 332 20.04 56.63 5.06
C GLU A 332 20.78 55.80 6.13
N ALA A 333 20.43 54.52 6.26
CA ALA A 333 21.11 53.58 7.15
C ALA A 333 22.52 53.17 6.67
N GLY A 334 22.90 53.52 5.43
CA GLY A 334 24.22 53.21 4.87
C GLY A 334 24.43 51.73 4.58
N VAL A 335 23.37 51.01 4.19
CA VAL A 335 23.43 49.57 3.89
C VAL A 335 24.09 49.36 2.52
N GLY A 336 25.31 48.80 2.50
CA GLY A 336 26.07 48.60 1.26
C GLY A 336 25.61 47.42 0.39
N THR A 337 24.84 46.48 0.94
CA THR A 337 24.41 45.25 0.26
C THR A 337 22.96 44.93 0.59
N VAL A 338 22.13 44.74 -0.45
CA VAL A 338 20.72 44.37 -0.33
C VAL A 338 20.52 42.99 -0.95
N GLU A 339 19.88 42.08 -0.21
CA GLU A 339 19.59 40.73 -0.65
C GLU A 339 18.08 40.59 -0.91
N THR A 340 17.69 40.25 -2.14
CA THR A 340 16.28 39.98 -2.48
C THR A 340 16.07 38.54 -2.87
N LEU A 341 14.83 38.06 -2.75
CA LEU A 341 14.44 36.75 -3.25
C LEU A 341 14.55 36.70 -4.78
N TYR A 342 15.05 35.58 -5.31
CA TYR A 342 14.93 35.26 -6.73
C TYR A 342 13.54 34.68 -6.99
N THR A 343 12.69 35.47 -7.63
CA THR A 343 11.36 35.07 -8.06
C THR A 343 11.21 35.31 -9.56
N ASN A 344 10.55 34.37 -10.24
CA ASN A 344 10.26 34.39 -11.67
C ASN A 344 8.84 33.82 -11.89
N GLU A 345 8.10 34.33 -12.88
CA GLU A 345 6.77 33.86 -13.26
C GLU A 345 6.76 32.41 -13.77
N LEU A 346 7.87 31.94 -14.34
CA LEU A 346 7.98 30.61 -14.94
C LEU A 346 8.66 29.60 -14.02
N ASP A 347 9.91 29.85 -13.62
CA ASP A 347 10.77 28.84 -12.99
C ASP A 347 10.74 28.84 -11.45
N CYS A 348 10.38 29.96 -10.82
CA CYS A 348 10.43 30.13 -9.36
C CYS A 348 9.36 31.11 -8.85
N GLY A 349 8.13 30.62 -8.70
CA GLY A 349 7.02 31.47 -8.27
C GLY A 349 7.12 31.96 -6.80
N PRO A 350 6.63 33.18 -6.49
CA PRO A 350 6.67 33.77 -5.13
C PRO A 350 5.63 33.16 -4.16
N PHE A 351 5.38 31.85 -4.22
CA PHE A 351 4.30 31.17 -3.49
C PHE A 351 4.44 31.24 -1.97
N ILE A 352 5.62 30.88 -1.43
CA ILE A 352 5.89 30.88 0.02
C ILE A 352 6.01 32.32 0.53
N SER A 353 6.63 33.22 -0.25
CA SER A 353 6.69 34.66 0.05
C SER A 353 5.29 35.26 0.24
N HIS A 354 4.37 35.03 -0.71
CA HIS A 354 2.99 35.50 -0.59
C HIS A 354 2.23 34.83 0.57
N THR A 355 2.47 33.54 0.80
CA THR A 355 1.86 32.79 1.91
C THR A 355 2.29 33.37 3.26
N LEU A 356 3.56 33.72 3.41
CA LEU A 356 4.13 34.30 4.63
C LEU A 356 3.53 35.67 4.96
N ARG A 357 3.11 36.46 3.95
CA ARG A 357 2.42 37.75 4.17
C ARG A 357 0.98 37.58 4.68
N GLN A 358 0.35 36.44 4.41
CA GLN A 358 -0.98 36.13 4.94
C GLN A 358 -0.92 35.40 6.29
N ASP A 359 0.27 34.95 6.70
CA ASP A 359 0.50 34.33 8.00
C ASP A 359 0.26 35.34 9.12
N SER A 360 -0.68 35.02 10.02
CA SER A 360 -0.99 35.85 11.18
C SER A 360 -0.04 35.63 12.37
N THR A 361 0.91 34.68 12.25
CA THR A 361 1.78 34.26 13.34
C THR A 361 3.21 34.74 13.13
N SER A 362 3.87 35.15 14.22
CA SER A 362 5.24 35.69 14.19
C SER A 362 6.28 34.73 14.77
N ASN A 363 5.89 33.91 15.75
CA ASN A 363 6.77 33.04 16.52
C ASN A 363 6.21 31.61 16.63
N GLU A 364 7.06 30.67 17.08
CA GLU A 364 6.72 29.25 17.23
C GLU A 364 5.51 29.03 18.16
N LEU A 365 5.45 29.77 19.27
CA LEU A 365 4.38 29.60 20.26
C LEU A 365 3.02 30.04 19.72
N GLU A 366 2.94 31.17 19.02
CA GLU A 366 1.73 31.62 18.33
C GLU A 366 1.27 30.61 17.27
N ALA A 367 2.22 30.05 16.50
CA ALA A 367 1.92 29.04 15.50
C ALA A 367 1.35 27.75 16.15
N LEU A 368 1.96 27.27 17.22
CA LEU A 368 1.47 26.12 18.00
C LEU A 368 0.08 26.39 18.60
N VAL A 369 -0.17 27.60 19.10
CA VAL A 369 -1.47 28.02 19.62
C VAL A 369 -2.54 28.02 18.53
N GLU A 370 -2.22 28.49 17.32
CA GLU A 370 -3.19 28.52 16.22
C GLU A 370 -3.52 27.10 15.71
N ILE A 371 -2.52 26.21 15.66
CA ILE A 371 -2.74 24.78 15.39
C ILE A 371 -3.61 24.16 16.49
N TYR A 372 -3.36 24.47 17.77
CA TYR A 372 -4.17 23.99 18.89
C TYR A 372 -5.63 24.43 18.78
N ARG A 373 -5.89 25.71 18.51
CA ARG A 373 -7.24 26.26 18.33
C ARG A 373 -7.99 25.59 17.19
N MET A 374 -7.30 25.24 16.11
CA MET A 374 -7.89 24.53 14.97
C MET A 374 -8.23 23.06 15.32
N MET A 375 -7.37 22.39 16.09
CA MET A 375 -7.60 21.00 16.51
C MET A 375 -8.62 20.88 17.65
N ARG A 376 -8.67 21.86 18.55
CA ARG A 376 -9.58 21.89 19.71
C ARG A 376 -10.23 23.27 19.83
N PRO A 377 -11.24 23.55 19.00
CA PRO A 377 -11.94 24.83 19.06
C PRO A 377 -12.66 24.98 20.40
N GLY A 378 -12.38 26.07 21.12
CA GLY A 378 -13.04 26.42 22.39
C GLY A 378 -12.28 26.03 23.66
N GLU A 379 -11.22 25.21 23.58
CA GLU A 379 -10.34 24.96 24.71
C GLU A 379 -9.26 26.06 24.82
N PRO A 380 -9.01 26.64 26.01
CA PRO A 380 -7.95 27.63 26.16
C PRO A 380 -6.57 26.98 25.95
N PRO A 381 -5.74 27.51 25.04
CA PRO A 381 -4.42 26.95 24.76
C PRO A 381 -3.43 27.34 25.86
N THR A 382 -2.73 26.36 26.44
CA THR A 382 -1.52 26.58 27.23
C THR A 382 -0.30 26.16 26.42
N LYS A 383 0.88 26.76 26.70
CA LYS A 383 2.14 26.43 26.01
C LYS A 383 2.40 24.92 26.00
N GLU A 384 2.38 24.30 27.17
CA GLU A 384 2.63 22.86 27.33
C GLU A 384 1.59 22.00 26.59
N SER A 385 0.31 22.40 26.60
CA SER A 385 -0.74 21.63 25.89
C SER A 385 -0.59 21.72 24.38
N ALA A 386 -0.18 22.89 23.86
CA ALA A 386 0.03 23.10 22.43
C ALA A 386 1.27 22.34 21.92
N GLU A 387 2.39 22.42 22.64
CA GLU A 387 3.61 21.67 22.35
C GLU A 387 3.37 20.15 22.39
N ASN A 388 2.75 19.66 23.46
CA ASN A 388 2.43 18.23 23.60
C ASN A 388 1.47 17.75 22.51
N LEU A 389 0.47 18.56 22.14
CA LEU A 389 -0.45 18.20 21.07
C LEU A 389 0.30 18.06 19.75
N PHE A 390 1.13 19.04 19.40
CA PHE A 390 1.88 19.04 18.14
C PHE A 390 2.87 17.86 18.05
N GLN A 391 3.62 17.59 19.13
CA GLN A 391 4.50 16.42 19.22
C GLN A 391 3.74 15.10 19.03
N ASN A 392 2.56 14.99 19.64
CA ASN A 392 1.71 13.81 19.54
C ASN A 392 1.06 13.62 18.15
N LEU A 393 1.01 14.66 17.31
CA LEU A 393 0.38 14.56 15.99
C LEU A 393 1.28 13.85 14.97
N PHE A 394 2.58 14.14 14.93
CA PHE A 394 3.47 13.69 13.85
C PHE A 394 4.75 12.98 14.34
N PHE A 395 5.19 13.27 15.56
CA PHE A 395 6.54 12.90 16.05
C PHE A 395 6.51 11.80 17.12
N SER A 396 5.33 11.41 17.61
CA SER A 396 5.16 10.35 18.62
C SER A 396 4.96 8.98 17.95
N PRO A 397 5.87 8.00 18.17
CA PRO A 397 5.73 6.64 17.62
C PRO A 397 4.45 5.91 18.06
N ASP A 398 3.93 6.28 19.23
CA ASP A 398 2.71 5.68 19.79
C ASP A 398 1.45 6.12 19.06
N ARG A 399 1.50 7.24 18.32
CA ARG A 399 0.32 7.84 17.66
C ARG A 399 0.49 7.96 16.15
N TYR A 400 1.72 8.07 15.67
CA TYR A 400 2.04 8.22 14.26
C TYR A 400 2.98 7.11 13.79
N ASP A 401 2.64 6.50 12.65
CA ASP A 401 3.44 5.48 12.00
C ASP A 401 3.18 5.48 10.49
N LEU A 402 4.23 5.66 9.69
CA LEU A 402 4.23 5.49 8.25
C LEU A 402 4.28 4.02 7.84
N SER A 403 4.69 3.12 8.73
CA SER A 403 5.15 1.75 8.45
C SER A 403 6.37 1.71 7.52
N ALA A 404 7.01 0.54 7.42
CA ALA A 404 8.12 0.31 6.50
C ALA A 404 7.73 0.64 5.04
N VAL A 405 6.50 0.31 4.65
CA VAL A 405 5.98 0.59 3.29
C VAL A 405 5.88 2.09 3.05
N GLY A 406 5.28 2.83 4.00
CA GLY A 406 5.11 4.27 3.84
C GLY A 406 6.43 5.00 3.78
N ARG A 407 7.38 4.62 4.63
CA ARG A 407 8.72 5.22 4.62
C ARG A 407 9.48 4.94 3.32
N MET A 408 9.44 3.71 2.82
CA MET A 408 10.01 3.34 1.53
C MET A 408 9.46 4.21 0.40
N LYS A 409 8.13 4.34 0.30
CA LYS A 409 7.50 5.16 -0.73
C LYS A 409 7.79 6.64 -0.58
N PHE A 410 7.75 7.12 0.66
CA PHE A 410 8.04 8.50 1.00
C PHE A 410 9.44 8.90 0.51
N ASN A 411 10.44 8.08 0.84
CA ASN A 411 11.82 8.32 0.45
C ASN A 411 12.02 8.22 -1.07
N ARG A 412 11.51 7.15 -1.71
CA ARG A 412 11.64 6.97 -3.18
C ARG A 412 10.97 8.12 -3.93
N ARG A 413 9.83 8.62 -3.44
CA ARG A 413 9.10 9.71 -4.10
C ARG A 413 9.79 11.07 -3.98
N LEU A 414 10.50 11.29 -2.88
CA LEU A 414 11.35 12.47 -2.66
C LEU A 414 12.74 12.34 -3.30
N GLY A 415 13.04 11.24 -4.00
CA GLY A 415 14.33 11.02 -4.65
C GLY A 415 15.47 10.71 -3.68
N ARG A 416 15.17 10.14 -2.50
CA ARG A 416 16.17 9.72 -1.52
C ARG A 416 16.56 8.25 -1.76
N ASP A 417 17.85 7.94 -1.62
CA ASP A 417 18.38 6.57 -1.82
C ASP A 417 18.00 5.60 -0.68
N ALA A 418 17.74 6.13 0.52
CA ALA A 418 17.41 5.31 1.68
C ALA A 418 16.02 4.67 1.57
N VAL A 419 15.94 3.34 1.58
CA VAL A 419 14.68 2.57 1.51
C VAL A 419 14.00 2.46 2.89
N THR A 420 14.79 2.44 3.96
CA THR A 420 14.34 2.31 5.35
C THR A 420 14.51 3.61 6.12
N GLY A 421 13.75 3.80 7.20
CA GLY A 421 13.86 4.97 8.06
C GLY A 421 12.86 4.94 9.22
N SER A 422 12.74 6.06 9.92
CA SER A 422 11.83 6.23 11.06
C SER A 422 10.35 6.07 10.65
N GLY A 423 9.53 5.53 11.54
CA GLY A 423 8.07 5.44 11.35
C GLY A 423 7.35 6.79 11.56
N VAL A 424 7.95 7.72 12.30
CA VAL A 424 7.41 9.07 12.49
C VAL A 424 7.92 10.03 11.42
N LEU A 425 7.25 11.16 11.22
CA LEU A 425 7.76 12.21 10.33
C LEU A 425 8.89 12.98 11.01
N ASP A 426 9.87 13.42 10.22
CA ASP A 426 10.90 14.35 10.66
C ASP A 426 10.63 15.78 10.15
N ARG A 427 11.35 16.77 10.67
CA ARG A 427 11.22 18.16 10.22
C ARG A 427 11.55 18.30 8.73
N ASP A 428 12.63 17.65 8.31
CA ASP A 428 13.10 17.65 6.92
C ASP A 428 12.12 16.95 5.97
N ASP A 429 11.40 15.92 6.46
CA ASP A 429 10.35 15.25 5.67
C ASP A 429 9.26 16.24 5.25
N ILE A 430 8.78 17.06 6.18
CA ILE A 430 7.71 18.03 5.92
C ILE A 430 8.20 19.12 4.95
N VAL A 431 9.43 19.60 5.14
CA VAL A 431 10.05 20.61 4.28
C VAL A 431 10.24 20.08 2.87
N ASP A 432 10.76 18.86 2.70
CA ASP A 432 11.01 18.27 1.39
C ASP A 432 9.73 17.97 0.61
N VAL A 433 8.64 17.60 1.30
CA VAL A 433 7.31 17.47 0.69
C VAL A 433 6.84 18.82 0.15
N LEU A 434 7.00 19.89 0.93
CA LEU A 434 6.60 21.23 0.51
C LEU A 434 7.48 21.74 -0.65
N LYS A 435 8.79 21.49 -0.61
CA LYS A 435 9.73 21.81 -1.70
C LYS A 435 9.36 21.08 -2.98
N THR A 436 9.03 19.80 -2.89
CA THR A 436 8.62 18.99 -4.06
C THR A 436 7.29 19.50 -4.62
N LEU A 437 6.33 19.86 -3.76
CA LEU A 437 5.05 20.44 -4.20
C LEU A 437 5.25 21.78 -4.94
N VAL A 438 6.10 22.65 -4.40
CA VAL A 438 6.49 23.91 -5.07
C VAL A 438 7.24 23.66 -6.37
N GLY A 439 8.12 22.65 -6.40
CA GLY A 439 8.82 22.19 -7.61
C GLY A 439 7.87 21.77 -8.72
N ILE A 440 6.88 20.93 -8.40
CA ILE A 440 5.84 20.49 -9.35
C ILE A 440 5.04 21.69 -9.87
N ARG A 441 4.69 22.65 -9.00
CA ARG A 441 3.99 23.88 -9.41
C ARG A 441 4.84 24.74 -10.36
N ASN A 442 6.16 24.75 -10.20
CA ASN A 442 7.14 25.39 -11.09
C ASN A 442 7.43 24.55 -12.36
N GLY A 443 6.72 23.43 -12.58
CA GLY A 443 6.93 22.55 -13.75
C GLY A 443 8.10 21.58 -13.63
N LYS A 444 8.75 21.50 -12.47
CA LYS A 444 9.84 20.56 -12.18
C LYS A 444 9.27 19.31 -11.51
N GLY A 445 8.96 18.31 -12.32
CA GLY A 445 8.45 17.00 -11.88
C GLY A 445 7.08 16.66 -12.46
N MET A 446 6.59 15.47 -12.12
CA MET A 446 5.27 14.98 -12.51
C MET A 446 4.38 14.77 -11.30
N VAL A 447 3.07 14.82 -11.51
CA VAL A 447 2.05 14.42 -10.55
C VAL A 447 1.93 12.89 -10.51
N ASP A 448 1.48 12.36 -9.39
CA ASP A 448 1.29 10.93 -9.19
C ASP A 448 -0.10 10.50 -9.66
N ASP A 449 -0.18 9.37 -10.33
CA ASP A 449 -1.47 8.72 -10.60
C ASP A 449 -1.89 7.88 -9.38
N ILE A 450 -2.94 8.33 -8.70
CA ILE A 450 -3.49 7.67 -7.50
C ILE A 450 -4.00 6.26 -7.79
N ASP A 451 -4.42 5.98 -9.03
CA ASP A 451 -5.03 4.73 -9.43
C ASP A 451 -4.01 3.67 -9.86
N HIS A 452 -2.76 4.08 -10.09
CA HIS A 452 -1.62 3.20 -10.31
C HIS A 452 -1.51 2.14 -9.20
N LEU A 453 -1.35 0.85 -9.54
CA LEU A 453 -1.23 -0.21 -8.53
C LEU A 453 0.03 -0.10 -7.66
N GLY A 454 1.04 0.65 -8.08
CA GLY A 454 2.15 1.04 -7.21
C GLY A 454 1.73 1.96 -6.06
N ASN A 455 0.57 2.61 -6.16
CA ASN A 455 -0.04 3.50 -5.18
C ASN A 455 -1.17 2.85 -4.37
N ARG A 456 -1.50 1.60 -4.70
CA ARG A 456 -2.54 0.82 -4.03
C ARG A 456 -1.97 -0.48 -3.49
N ARG A 457 -2.35 -0.82 -2.27
CA ARG A 457 -1.84 -1.96 -1.53
C ARG A 457 -2.98 -2.89 -1.15
N VAL A 458 -2.73 -4.18 -1.23
CA VAL A 458 -3.67 -5.22 -0.80
C VAL A 458 -3.41 -5.55 0.66
N ARG A 459 -4.42 -5.33 1.51
CA ARG A 459 -4.45 -5.90 2.87
C ARG A 459 -5.12 -7.26 2.80
N SER A 460 -4.36 -8.25 3.19
CA SER A 460 -4.86 -9.62 3.34
C SER A 460 -5.37 -9.83 4.77
N VAL A 461 -6.02 -10.97 5.02
CA VAL A 461 -6.71 -11.25 6.28
C VAL A 461 -5.81 -11.13 7.51
N GLY A 462 -4.56 -11.59 7.44
CA GLY A 462 -3.65 -11.60 8.57
C GLY A 462 -3.31 -10.20 9.07
N GLU A 463 -3.05 -9.26 8.16
CA GLU A 463 -2.76 -7.86 8.52
C GLU A 463 -4.01 -7.15 9.06
N MET A 464 -5.17 -7.41 8.47
CA MET A 464 -6.42 -6.83 8.98
C MET A 464 -6.73 -7.35 10.38
N ALA A 465 -6.53 -8.65 10.62
CA ALA A 465 -6.68 -9.25 11.94
C ALA A 465 -5.66 -8.66 12.93
N GLU A 466 -4.40 -8.47 12.54
CA GLU A 466 -3.36 -7.83 13.35
C GLU A 466 -3.78 -6.43 13.80
N ASN A 467 -4.27 -5.60 12.88
CA ASN A 467 -4.70 -4.25 13.19
C ASN A 467 -5.86 -4.22 14.20
N GLN A 468 -6.86 -5.09 14.02
CA GLN A 468 -7.98 -5.17 14.96
C GLN A 468 -7.56 -5.71 16.31
N PHE A 469 -6.63 -6.68 16.32
CA PHE A 469 -6.02 -7.20 17.54
C PHE A 469 -5.27 -6.11 18.30
N ARG A 470 -4.46 -5.30 17.59
CA ARG A 470 -3.73 -4.16 18.16
C ARG A 470 -4.66 -3.09 18.74
N VAL A 471 -5.76 -2.76 18.06
CA VAL A 471 -6.80 -1.87 18.62
C VAL A 471 -7.36 -2.42 19.93
N GLY A 472 -7.56 -3.74 20.00
CA GLY A 472 -7.91 -4.45 21.24
C GLY A 472 -6.85 -4.29 22.34
N LEU A 473 -5.56 -4.47 21.99
CA LEU A 473 -4.45 -4.34 22.93
C LEU A 473 -4.29 -2.91 23.47
N VAL A 474 -4.42 -1.87 22.65
CA VAL A 474 -4.35 -0.47 23.10
C VAL A 474 -5.45 -0.15 24.13
N ARG A 475 -6.62 -0.77 24.01
CA ARG A 475 -7.69 -0.65 25.03
C ARG A 475 -7.30 -1.33 26.34
N VAL A 476 -6.64 -2.49 26.26
CA VAL A 476 -6.12 -3.20 27.44
C VAL A 476 -4.99 -2.43 28.09
N GLU A 477 -4.07 -1.87 27.30
CA GLU A 477 -2.94 -1.08 27.77
C GLU A 477 -3.37 0.05 28.68
N ARG A 478 -4.38 0.84 28.27
CA ARG A 478 -4.91 1.93 29.09
C ARG A 478 -5.43 1.46 30.44
N ALA A 479 -6.20 0.36 30.45
CA ALA A 479 -6.75 -0.21 31.68
C ALA A 479 -5.65 -0.82 32.58
N VAL A 480 -4.65 -1.47 31.98
CA VAL A 480 -3.50 -2.04 32.70
C VAL A 480 -2.65 -0.93 33.30
N LYS A 481 -2.36 0.15 32.56
CA LYS A 481 -1.53 1.28 33.03
C LYS A 481 -2.12 1.99 34.24
N GLU A 482 -3.45 2.11 34.27
CA GLU A 482 -4.19 2.64 35.43
C GLU A 482 -4.05 1.70 36.64
N ARG A 483 -4.28 0.39 36.46
CA ARG A 483 -4.18 -0.62 37.53
C ARG A 483 -2.75 -0.87 38.02
N LEU A 484 -1.74 -0.74 37.16
CA LEU A 484 -0.32 -0.89 37.53
C LEU A 484 0.12 0.11 38.60
N SER A 485 -0.56 1.25 38.70
CA SER A 485 -0.29 2.25 39.74
C SER A 485 -0.72 1.77 41.14
N MET A 486 -1.64 0.79 41.21
CA MET A 486 -2.14 0.18 42.46
C MET A 486 -1.50 -1.18 42.75
N ALA A 487 -0.84 -1.80 41.77
CA ALA A 487 -0.33 -3.17 41.85
C ALA A 487 0.71 -3.40 42.97
N GLU A 488 1.48 -2.38 43.33
CA GLU A 488 2.48 -2.46 44.40
C GLU A 488 1.84 -2.53 45.79
N SER A 489 0.70 -1.84 45.99
CA SER A 489 0.01 -1.78 47.29
C SER A 489 -0.81 -3.03 47.59
N GLU A 490 -1.35 -3.67 46.55
CA GLU A 490 -2.32 -4.77 46.67
C GLU A 490 -1.73 -6.15 46.36
N GLY A 491 -0.45 -6.23 45.95
CA GLY A 491 0.23 -7.50 45.67
C GLY A 491 -0.34 -8.26 44.47
N LEU A 492 -0.95 -7.55 43.52
CA LEU A 492 -1.68 -8.13 42.38
C LEU A 492 -0.82 -9.08 41.52
N MET A 493 -1.48 -10.08 40.93
CA MET A 493 -0.88 -10.99 39.94
C MET A 493 -1.13 -10.48 38.51
N PRO A 494 -0.31 -10.86 37.52
CA PRO A 494 -0.50 -10.43 36.13
C PRO A 494 -1.90 -10.73 35.56
N GLN A 495 -2.51 -11.85 35.95
CA GLN A 495 -3.87 -12.21 35.53
C GLN A 495 -4.96 -11.23 36.00
N ASP A 496 -4.75 -10.55 37.13
CA ASP A 496 -5.73 -9.61 37.72
C ASP A 496 -5.69 -8.24 37.00
N LEU A 497 -4.55 -7.94 36.37
CA LEU A 497 -4.32 -6.71 35.62
C LEU A 497 -4.92 -6.77 34.21
N ILE A 498 -4.86 -7.93 33.56
CA ILE A 498 -5.26 -8.09 32.15
C ILE A 498 -6.70 -8.57 32.05
N ASN A 499 -7.53 -7.80 31.32
CA ASN A 499 -8.87 -8.23 30.92
C ASN A 499 -8.90 -8.62 29.44
N ALA A 500 -9.30 -9.86 29.14
CA ALA A 500 -9.38 -10.38 27.77
C ALA A 500 -10.58 -9.87 26.95
N LYS A 501 -11.63 -9.32 27.61
CA LYS A 501 -12.88 -8.93 26.94
C LYS A 501 -12.69 -7.90 25.82
N PRO A 502 -11.93 -6.80 25.98
CA PRO A 502 -11.76 -5.80 24.94
C PRO A 502 -11.11 -6.35 23.67
N VAL A 503 -10.12 -7.24 23.81
CA VAL A 503 -9.42 -7.89 22.69
C VAL A 503 -10.35 -8.85 21.97
N SER A 504 -11.02 -9.74 22.73
CA SER A 504 -11.97 -10.71 22.17
C SER A 504 -13.12 -10.02 21.44
N ALA A 505 -13.61 -8.90 21.98
CA ALA A 505 -14.69 -8.13 21.36
C ALA A 505 -14.27 -7.53 20.02
N ALA A 506 -13.09 -6.91 19.95
CA ALA A 506 -12.58 -6.31 18.70
C ALA A 506 -12.38 -7.37 17.59
N VAL A 507 -11.83 -8.53 17.95
CA VAL A 507 -11.64 -9.64 17.00
C VAL A 507 -12.99 -10.20 16.54
N LYS A 508 -13.93 -10.45 17.47
CA LYS A 508 -15.28 -10.96 17.13
C LYS A 508 -16.07 -9.97 16.27
N GLU A 509 -15.96 -8.68 16.53
CA GLU A 509 -16.60 -7.63 15.73
C GLU A 509 -16.08 -7.64 14.29
N PHE A 510 -14.76 -7.79 14.11
CA PHE A 510 -14.15 -7.89 12.78
C PHE A 510 -14.64 -9.12 12.00
N PHE A 511 -14.53 -10.32 12.58
CA PHE A 511 -14.93 -11.54 11.89
C PHE A 511 -16.46 -11.70 11.74
N GLY A 512 -17.25 -11.06 12.61
CA GLY A 512 -18.72 -11.16 12.61
C GLY A 512 -19.44 -10.07 11.81
N SER A 513 -19.03 -8.81 11.93
CA SER A 513 -19.82 -7.66 11.46
C SER A 513 -19.11 -6.80 10.41
N SER A 514 -17.84 -7.07 10.10
CA SER A 514 -17.11 -6.33 9.07
C SER A 514 -17.72 -6.54 7.68
N GLN A 515 -17.73 -5.48 6.86
CA GLN A 515 -18.12 -5.54 5.45
C GLN A 515 -17.24 -6.48 4.61
N LEU A 516 -16.01 -6.72 5.06
CA LEU A 516 -15.06 -7.61 4.41
C LEU A 516 -15.25 -9.07 4.83
N SER A 517 -15.93 -9.33 5.95
CA SER A 517 -16.32 -10.69 6.37
C SER A 517 -17.67 -11.04 5.79
N GLN A 518 -17.64 -11.75 4.67
CA GLN A 518 -18.82 -12.09 3.88
C GLN A 518 -19.15 -13.57 4.04
N PHE A 519 -20.44 -13.90 3.92
CA PHE A 519 -20.84 -15.28 3.74
C PHE A 519 -20.19 -15.82 2.47
N MET A 520 -19.63 -17.02 2.55
CA MET A 520 -18.96 -17.62 1.41
C MET A 520 -19.98 -17.92 0.30
N ASP A 521 -19.60 -17.61 -0.94
CA ASP A 521 -20.36 -17.94 -2.14
C ASP A 521 -20.05 -19.41 -2.48
N GLN A 522 -20.92 -20.34 -2.08
CA GLN A 522 -20.79 -21.80 -2.22
C GLN A 522 -21.79 -22.37 -3.25
N ASN A 523 -22.08 -21.60 -4.31
CA ASN A 523 -22.91 -22.10 -5.41
C ASN A 523 -22.21 -23.29 -6.09
N ASN A 524 -20.93 -23.12 -6.42
CA ASN A 524 -20.07 -24.10 -7.06
C ASN A 524 -18.60 -23.85 -6.70
N PRO A 525 -17.67 -24.79 -6.99
CA PRO A 525 -16.25 -24.65 -6.63
C PRO A 525 -15.56 -23.42 -7.20
N LEU A 526 -15.94 -22.98 -8.41
CA LEU A 526 -15.37 -21.77 -9.01
C LEU A 526 -15.77 -20.51 -8.24
N SER A 527 -17.03 -20.43 -7.80
CA SER A 527 -17.56 -19.35 -6.97
C SER A 527 -16.75 -19.21 -5.67
N GLU A 528 -16.40 -20.34 -5.06
CA GLU A 528 -15.59 -20.38 -3.84
C GLU A 528 -14.17 -19.83 -4.05
N VAL A 529 -13.47 -20.34 -5.07
CA VAL A 529 -12.09 -19.93 -5.38
C VAL A 529 -12.04 -18.45 -5.78
N THR A 530 -12.96 -18.00 -6.63
CA THR A 530 -13.03 -16.59 -7.07
C THR A 530 -13.36 -15.65 -5.92
N HIS A 531 -14.23 -16.05 -4.99
CA HIS A 531 -14.54 -15.22 -3.82
C HIS A 531 -13.33 -15.08 -2.89
N LYS A 532 -12.55 -16.14 -2.66
CA LYS A 532 -11.33 -16.09 -1.85
C LYS A 532 -10.21 -15.23 -2.48
N ARG A 533 -10.18 -15.16 -3.81
CA ARG A 533 -9.24 -14.34 -4.61
C ARG A 533 -9.77 -12.94 -4.98
N ARG A 534 -10.90 -12.54 -4.40
CA ARG A 534 -11.51 -11.22 -4.64
C ARG A 534 -10.75 -10.13 -3.91
N VAL A 535 -10.62 -8.98 -4.56
CA VAL A 535 -10.08 -7.75 -3.99
C VAL A 535 -11.13 -6.65 -4.04
N SER A 536 -11.34 -5.98 -2.90
CA SER A 536 -12.36 -4.93 -2.75
C SER A 536 -11.71 -3.60 -2.40
N ALA A 537 -12.06 -2.54 -3.12
CA ALA A 537 -11.70 -1.16 -2.76
C ALA A 537 -12.60 -0.57 -1.65
N LEU A 538 -13.65 -1.31 -1.26
CA LEU A 538 -14.59 -0.93 -0.21
C LEU A 538 -14.07 -1.34 1.19
N GLY A 539 -14.71 -0.82 2.23
CA GLY A 539 -14.43 -1.18 3.63
C GLY A 539 -13.67 -0.10 4.40
N PRO A 540 -13.25 -0.39 5.65
CA PRO A 540 -12.63 0.59 6.54
C PRO A 540 -11.31 1.09 5.96
N GLY A 541 -11.15 2.41 5.84
CA GLY A 541 -9.97 3.04 5.22
C GLY A 541 -9.94 2.98 3.68
N GLY A 542 -10.92 2.34 3.05
CA GLY A 542 -11.12 2.32 1.60
C GLY A 542 -12.08 3.40 1.12
N LEU A 543 -12.64 3.19 -0.07
CA LEU A 543 -13.63 4.08 -0.68
C LEU A 543 -15.05 3.65 -0.31
N THR A 544 -15.97 4.61 -0.29
CA THR A 544 -17.41 4.32 -0.28
C THR A 544 -17.94 4.39 -1.71
N ARG A 545 -19.05 3.69 -1.98
CA ARG A 545 -19.67 3.63 -3.32
C ARG A 545 -19.98 5.01 -3.89
N GLU A 546 -20.44 5.93 -3.04
CA GLU A 546 -20.83 7.30 -3.40
C GLU A 546 -19.63 8.22 -3.65
N ARG A 547 -18.50 7.96 -2.99
CA ARG A 547 -17.27 8.75 -3.16
C ARG A 547 -16.39 8.25 -4.30
N ALA A 548 -16.64 7.05 -4.80
CA ALA A 548 -15.88 6.45 -5.88
C ALA A 548 -16.29 7.06 -7.23
N GLY A 549 -15.46 7.97 -7.73
CA GLY A 549 -15.61 8.55 -9.06
C GLY A 549 -15.31 7.56 -10.19
N PHE A 550 -15.38 8.05 -11.43
CA PHE A 550 -15.12 7.27 -12.64
C PHE A 550 -13.68 6.74 -12.69
N GLU A 551 -12.70 7.56 -12.34
CA GLU A 551 -11.25 7.26 -12.45
C GLU A 551 -10.87 5.97 -11.72
N VAL A 552 -11.37 5.79 -10.48
CA VAL A 552 -11.09 4.61 -9.66
C VAL A 552 -11.76 3.33 -10.19
N ARG A 553 -12.85 3.46 -10.97
CA ARG A 553 -13.61 2.33 -11.51
C ARG A 553 -13.06 1.86 -12.85
N ASP A 554 -12.26 2.68 -13.51
CA ASP A 554 -11.72 2.39 -14.82
C ASP A 554 -10.56 1.38 -14.75
N VAL A 555 -10.24 0.76 -15.88
CA VAL A 555 -9.14 -0.19 -15.98
C VAL A 555 -7.84 0.58 -16.22
N HIS A 556 -6.91 0.48 -15.27
CA HIS A 556 -5.59 1.10 -15.39
C HIS A 556 -4.59 0.11 -16.05
N PRO A 557 -3.65 0.57 -16.91
CA PRO A 557 -2.64 -0.29 -17.54
C PRO A 557 -1.85 -1.21 -16.57
N THR A 558 -1.45 -0.68 -15.41
CA THR A 558 -0.83 -1.47 -14.32
C THR A 558 -1.61 -2.70 -13.83
N HIS A 559 -2.91 -2.80 -14.11
CA HIS A 559 -3.71 -4.01 -13.81
C HIS A 559 -3.19 -5.24 -14.55
N TYR A 560 -2.47 -5.06 -15.67
CA TYR A 560 -1.92 -6.14 -16.48
C TYR A 560 -1.14 -7.15 -15.62
N GLY A 561 -1.56 -8.42 -15.70
CA GLY A 561 -0.91 -9.50 -14.97
C GLY A 561 -1.19 -9.56 -13.46
N ARG A 562 -1.96 -8.61 -12.91
CA ARG A 562 -2.18 -8.42 -11.46
C ARG A 562 -3.65 -8.50 -11.07
N VAL A 563 -4.49 -7.73 -11.75
CA VAL A 563 -5.94 -7.65 -11.54
C VAL A 563 -6.63 -7.92 -12.87
N CYS A 564 -7.63 -8.78 -12.86
CA CYS A 564 -8.34 -9.12 -14.08
C CYS A 564 -9.17 -7.91 -14.56
N PRO A 565 -9.03 -7.49 -15.83
CA PRO A 565 -9.82 -6.39 -16.39
C PRO A 565 -11.27 -6.80 -16.73
N ILE A 566 -11.56 -8.10 -16.79
CA ILE A 566 -12.86 -8.65 -17.23
C ILE A 566 -13.76 -8.98 -16.04
N GLU A 567 -13.23 -9.62 -14.99
CA GLU A 567 -14.03 -10.13 -13.88
C GLU A 567 -14.28 -9.06 -12.81
N THR A 568 -15.39 -8.35 -12.97
CA THR A 568 -15.97 -7.41 -11.99
C THR A 568 -17.50 -7.58 -11.96
N PRO A 569 -18.17 -7.39 -10.81
CA PRO A 569 -19.63 -7.36 -10.79
C PRO A 569 -20.18 -6.18 -11.58
N GLU A 570 -21.30 -6.40 -12.25
CA GLU A 570 -22.06 -5.34 -12.92
C GLU A 570 -22.79 -4.44 -11.91
N GLY A 571 -23.19 -3.26 -12.37
CA GLY A 571 -23.99 -2.32 -11.59
C GLY A 571 -23.16 -1.45 -10.63
N PRO A 572 -23.68 -1.12 -9.42
CA PRO A 572 -23.08 -0.08 -8.57
C PRO A 572 -21.65 -0.35 -8.10
N ASN A 573 -21.20 -1.61 -8.12
CA ASN A 573 -19.88 -2.04 -7.65
C ASN A 573 -18.85 -2.24 -8.77
N ILE A 574 -19.18 -1.92 -10.03
CA ILE A 574 -18.25 -2.06 -11.15
C ILE A 574 -16.93 -1.33 -10.88
N GLY A 575 -15.81 -2.03 -11.09
CA GLY A 575 -14.44 -1.55 -10.87
C GLY A 575 -14.01 -1.43 -9.40
N LEU A 576 -14.95 -1.51 -8.45
CA LEU A 576 -14.66 -1.45 -7.01
C LEU A 576 -14.37 -2.83 -6.40
N ILE A 577 -14.82 -3.88 -7.07
CA ILE A 577 -14.57 -5.27 -6.71
C ILE A 577 -13.95 -5.92 -7.92
N ASN A 578 -12.71 -6.36 -7.80
CA ASN A 578 -12.01 -7.02 -8.89
C ASN A 578 -11.49 -8.38 -8.43
N SER A 579 -11.14 -9.23 -9.39
CA SER A 579 -10.54 -10.54 -9.14
C SER A 579 -9.04 -10.50 -9.42
N LEU A 580 -8.25 -11.18 -8.59
CA LEU A 580 -6.83 -11.33 -8.86
C LEU A 580 -6.59 -12.11 -10.16
N ALA A 581 -5.60 -11.68 -10.92
CA ALA A 581 -5.17 -12.43 -12.10
C ALA A 581 -4.58 -13.79 -11.69
N THR A 582 -4.49 -14.71 -12.66
CA THR A 582 -4.17 -16.13 -12.38
C THR A 582 -2.81 -16.32 -11.68
N TYR A 583 -1.78 -15.60 -12.13
CA TYR A 583 -0.41 -15.72 -11.62
C TYR A 583 -0.03 -14.59 -10.63
N ALA A 584 -0.97 -13.69 -10.36
CA ALA A 584 -0.72 -12.56 -9.47
C ALA A 584 -0.46 -13.03 -8.04
N ARG A 585 0.53 -12.40 -7.40
CA ARG A 585 0.82 -12.58 -5.97
C ARG A 585 0.98 -11.25 -5.26
N THR A 586 0.88 -11.27 -3.94
CA THR A 586 1.24 -10.14 -3.09
C THR A 586 2.66 -10.30 -2.56
N ASN A 587 3.46 -9.24 -2.62
CA ASN A 587 4.78 -9.22 -2.00
C ASN A 587 4.71 -8.94 -0.49
N ASP A 588 5.87 -8.91 0.17
CA ASP A 588 5.94 -8.67 1.61
C ASP A 588 5.46 -7.27 2.01
N TYR A 589 5.57 -6.30 1.10
CA TYR A 589 5.01 -4.96 1.26
C TYR A 589 3.52 -4.87 0.89
N GLY A 590 2.86 -5.96 0.48
CA GLY A 590 1.44 -5.99 0.10
C GLY A 590 1.10 -5.39 -1.28
N PHE A 591 2.09 -5.10 -2.12
CA PHE A 591 1.85 -4.74 -3.52
C PHE A 591 1.64 -5.97 -4.38
N LEU A 592 0.87 -5.81 -5.46
CA LEU A 592 0.65 -6.87 -6.43
C LEU A 592 1.83 -6.98 -7.40
N GLU A 593 2.29 -8.20 -7.60
CA GLU A 593 3.37 -8.57 -8.52
C GLU A 593 2.88 -9.58 -9.54
N SER A 594 3.50 -9.54 -10.72
CA SER A 594 3.30 -10.52 -11.79
C SER A 594 4.64 -11.14 -12.17
N PRO A 595 4.69 -12.43 -12.54
CA PRO A 595 5.93 -13.08 -12.94
C PRO A 595 6.30 -12.74 -14.39
N TYR A 596 7.59 -12.53 -14.63
CA TYR A 596 8.18 -12.26 -15.93
C TYR A 596 9.44 -13.08 -16.14
N ARG A 597 9.71 -13.47 -17.39
CA ARG A 597 10.96 -14.12 -17.80
C ARG A 597 12.01 -13.07 -18.08
N LYS A 598 13.21 -13.24 -17.53
CA LYS A 598 14.33 -12.34 -17.79
C LYS A 598 14.88 -12.52 -19.20
N VAL A 599 15.17 -11.43 -19.89
CA VAL A 599 15.80 -11.40 -21.20
C VAL A 599 17.21 -10.85 -21.05
N VAL A 600 18.20 -11.55 -21.61
CA VAL A 600 19.61 -11.13 -21.56
C VAL A 600 20.17 -11.16 -22.97
N ASN A 601 20.60 -10.00 -23.49
CA ASN A 601 21.18 -9.85 -24.84
C ASN A 601 20.29 -10.47 -25.93
N GLY A 602 18.98 -10.16 -25.91
CA GLY A 602 17.99 -10.66 -26.88
C GLY A 602 17.64 -12.16 -26.76
N LYS A 603 18.14 -12.85 -25.72
CA LYS A 603 17.79 -14.25 -25.41
C LYS A 603 16.88 -14.30 -24.17
N VAL A 604 15.72 -14.93 -24.33
CA VAL A 604 14.76 -15.18 -23.25
C VAL A 604 15.25 -16.35 -22.39
N THR A 605 15.39 -16.11 -21.09
CA THR A 605 15.82 -17.11 -20.12
C THR A 605 14.62 -17.81 -19.47
N ASP A 606 14.88 -18.91 -18.76
CA ASP A 606 13.87 -19.59 -17.95
C ASP A 606 13.85 -19.09 -16.50
N ASP A 607 14.63 -18.04 -16.19
CA ASP A 607 14.62 -17.38 -14.89
C ASP A 607 13.39 -16.47 -14.78
N ILE A 608 12.63 -16.64 -13.69
CA ILE A 608 11.35 -15.97 -13.46
C ILE A 608 11.52 -14.99 -12.31
N GLU A 609 11.34 -13.71 -12.60
CA GLU A 609 11.37 -12.62 -11.63
C GLU A 609 9.97 -12.00 -11.51
N PHE A 610 9.55 -11.72 -10.28
CA PHE A 610 8.26 -11.09 -10.04
C PHE A 610 8.46 -9.59 -9.89
N LEU A 611 7.78 -8.82 -10.74
CA LEU A 611 7.90 -7.37 -10.71
C LEU A 611 6.63 -6.74 -10.15
N SER A 612 6.81 -5.79 -9.23
CA SER A 612 5.75 -4.89 -8.78
C SER A 612 5.42 -3.86 -9.86
N ALA A 613 4.25 -3.22 -9.76
CA ALA A 613 3.87 -2.18 -10.71
C ALA A 613 4.85 -0.98 -10.73
N ILE A 614 5.60 -0.76 -9.64
CA ILE A 614 6.58 0.32 -9.54
C ILE A 614 7.84 -0.05 -10.35
N ASN A 615 8.34 -1.27 -10.20
CA ASN A 615 9.55 -1.72 -10.87
C ASN A 615 9.30 -2.03 -12.35
N GLU A 616 8.09 -2.49 -12.69
CA GLU A 616 7.70 -2.72 -14.10
C GLU A 616 7.83 -1.47 -14.98
N ALA A 617 7.61 -0.27 -14.43
CA ALA A 617 7.65 0.96 -15.21
C ALA A 617 9.06 1.30 -15.75
N GLU A 618 10.13 0.80 -15.10
CA GLU A 618 11.52 1.05 -15.49
C GLU A 618 12.00 0.10 -16.60
N HIS A 619 11.24 -0.96 -16.90
CA HIS A 619 11.66 -2.05 -17.79
C HIS A 619 10.82 -2.13 -19.06
N VAL A 620 11.46 -2.61 -20.14
CA VAL A 620 10.77 -2.89 -21.41
C VAL A 620 10.32 -4.35 -21.43
N ILE A 621 9.00 -4.58 -21.51
CA ILE A 621 8.43 -5.93 -21.41
C ILE A 621 7.81 -6.38 -22.74
N ALA A 622 8.25 -7.52 -23.26
CA ALA A 622 7.69 -8.16 -24.45
C ALA A 622 6.45 -9.03 -24.13
N GLN A 623 5.55 -9.13 -25.11
CA GLN A 623 4.35 -9.97 -25.02
C GLN A 623 4.68 -11.46 -25.05
N ALA A 624 3.84 -12.28 -24.39
CA ALA A 624 4.01 -13.75 -24.36
C ALA A 624 3.94 -14.42 -25.73
N SER A 625 3.28 -13.77 -26.70
CA SER A 625 3.08 -14.25 -28.08
C SER A 625 4.25 -13.94 -29.02
N ALA A 626 5.28 -13.22 -28.57
CA ALA A 626 6.42 -12.86 -29.40
C ALA A 626 7.12 -14.13 -29.95
N PRO A 627 7.41 -14.19 -31.26
CA PRO A 627 7.99 -15.39 -31.86
C PRO A 627 9.45 -15.59 -31.42
N LEU A 628 9.75 -16.83 -31.02
CA LEU A 628 11.06 -17.26 -30.54
C LEU A 628 11.62 -18.39 -31.41
N ASP A 629 12.94 -18.40 -31.58
CA ASP A 629 13.66 -19.51 -32.20
C ASP A 629 13.87 -20.67 -31.20
N LYS A 630 14.49 -21.77 -31.67
CA LYS A 630 14.78 -22.94 -30.82
C LYS A 630 15.80 -22.66 -29.70
N ASN A 631 16.51 -21.55 -29.76
CA ASN A 631 17.49 -21.11 -28.77
C ASN A 631 16.91 -20.01 -27.84
N ASN A 632 15.60 -19.76 -27.88
CA ASN A 632 14.90 -18.70 -27.16
C ASN A 632 15.36 -17.28 -27.51
N LYS A 633 15.82 -17.02 -28.73
CA LYS A 633 16.03 -15.67 -29.26
C LYS A 633 14.82 -15.20 -30.06
N PHE A 634 14.58 -13.90 -30.03
CA PHE A 634 13.53 -13.29 -30.87
C PHE A 634 13.88 -13.42 -32.36
N THR A 635 12.88 -13.78 -33.17
CA THR A 635 13.07 -13.91 -34.63
C THR A 635 12.92 -12.58 -35.37
N ASP A 636 12.13 -11.66 -34.82
CA ASP A 636 11.76 -10.40 -35.46
C ASP A 636 12.72 -9.27 -35.05
N GLU A 637 12.98 -8.33 -35.97
CA GLU A 637 13.85 -7.16 -35.72
C GLU A 637 13.19 -6.11 -34.83
N LEU A 638 11.86 -6.06 -34.81
CA LEU A 638 11.07 -5.15 -33.99
C LEU A 638 10.01 -5.95 -33.24
N ILE A 639 10.08 -5.90 -31.90
CA ILE A 639 9.19 -6.65 -31.03
C ILE A 639 8.17 -5.70 -30.43
N ASN A 640 6.92 -6.14 -30.38
CA ASN A 640 5.86 -5.45 -29.65
C ASN A 640 6.12 -5.53 -28.15
N VAL A 641 6.34 -4.37 -27.55
CA VAL A 641 6.67 -4.23 -26.13
C VAL A 641 5.77 -3.20 -25.47
N ARG A 642 5.72 -3.25 -24.15
CA ARG A 642 5.15 -2.20 -23.31
C ARG A 642 6.25 -1.52 -22.50
N TYR A 643 6.20 -0.19 -22.47
CA TYR A 643 7.11 0.65 -21.71
C TYR A 643 6.35 1.88 -21.21
N LEU A 644 6.50 2.23 -19.93
CA LEU A 644 5.80 3.36 -19.30
C LEU A 644 4.28 3.41 -19.58
N ASN A 645 3.61 2.26 -19.51
CA ASN A 645 2.18 2.09 -19.78
C ASN A 645 1.74 2.30 -21.25
N GLU A 646 2.67 2.47 -22.19
CA GLU A 646 2.39 2.59 -23.62
C GLU A 646 2.87 1.36 -24.40
N PHE A 647 2.15 1.00 -25.46
CA PHE A 647 2.56 -0.04 -26.40
C PHE A 647 3.40 0.58 -27.51
N THR A 648 4.59 0.04 -27.70
CA THR A 648 5.54 0.51 -28.71
C THR A 648 6.30 -0.69 -29.30
N VAL A 649 7.17 -0.41 -30.25
CA VAL A 649 8.08 -1.41 -30.83
C VAL A 649 9.51 -1.06 -30.47
N LYS A 650 10.28 -2.07 -30.07
CA LYS A 650 11.69 -1.93 -29.70
C LYS A 650 12.53 -3.04 -30.32
N SER A 651 13.84 -2.81 -30.37
CA SER A 651 14.79 -3.82 -30.82
C SER A 651 14.89 -4.95 -29.78
N PRO A 652 15.23 -6.19 -30.18
CA PRO A 652 15.47 -7.31 -29.26
C PRO A 652 16.50 -7.05 -28.16
N GLU A 653 17.45 -6.14 -28.40
CA GLU A 653 18.51 -5.81 -27.46
C GLU A 653 18.02 -4.90 -26.34
N ASP A 654 16.98 -4.10 -26.60
CA ASP A 654 16.36 -3.19 -25.62
C ASP A 654 15.30 -3.88 -24.74
N VAL A 655 15.00 -5.16 -24.97
CA VAL A 655 13.98 -5.91 -24.20
C VAL A 655 14.59 -6.52 -22.95
N ASP A 656 14.06 -6.15 -21.78
CA ASP A 656 14.54 -6.63 -20.48
C ASP A 656 13.78 -7.87 -20.00
N TYR A 657 12.48 -7.94 -20.26
CA TYR A 657 11.61 -9.00 -19.76
C TYR A 657 10.58 -9.47 -20.79
N MET A 658 10.00 -10.65 -20.57
CA MET A 658 8.90 -11.21 -21.35
C MET A 658 7.83 -11.82 -20.44
N ASP A 659 6.58 -11.70 -20.82
CA ASP A 659 5.45 -12.36 -20.15
C ASP A 659 5.62 -13.90 -20.06
N VAL A 660 5.18 -14.50 -18.95
CA VAL A 660 5.31 -15.96 -18.72
C VAL A 660 4.23 -16.74 -19.44
N SER A 661 3.00 -16.22 -19.50
CA SER A 661 1.86 -16.89 -20.11
C SER A 661 0.81 -15.89 -20.58
N PRO A 662 0.13 -16.10 -21.71
CA PRO A 662 -1.04 -15.30 -22.09
C PRO A 662 -2.15 -15.33 -21.02
N LYS A 663 -2.25 -16.43 -20.26
CA LYS A 663 -3.23 -16.59 -19.18
C LYS A 663 -2.95 -15.69 -17.97
N GLN A 664 -1.79 -15.03 -17.91
CA GLN A 664 -1.43 -14.18 -16.78
C GLN A 664 -2.29 -12.92 -16.65
N VAL A 665 -2.89 -12.45 -17.75
CA VAL A 665 -3.68 -11.20 -17.78
C VAL A 665 -5.05 -11.37 -17.13
N VAL A 666 -5.60 -12.58 -17.18
CA VAL A 666 -6.99 -12.87 -16.80
C VAL A 666 -7.08 -13.58 -15.45
N SER A 667 -8.23 -13.48 -14.80
CA SER A 667 -8.56 -14.23 -13.59
C SER A 667 -8.88 -15.69 -13.89
N VAL A 668 -9.03 -16.48 -12.83
CA VAL A 668 -9.39 -17.89 -12.88
C VAL A 668 -10.72 -18.13 -13.64
N ALA A 669 -11.75 -17.32 -13.40
CA ALA A 669 -13.04 -17.47 -14.08
C ALA A 669 -12.96 -17.13 -15.57
N ALA A 670 -12.33 -16.00 -15.91
CA ALA A 670 -12.16 -15.63 -17.31
C ALA A 670 -11.27 -16.63 -18.06
N ALA A 671 -10.26 -17.20 -17.40
CA ALA A 671 -9.39 -18.23 -17.99
C ALA A 671 -10.10 -19.57 -18.28
N LEU A 672 -11.32 -19.79 -17.78
CA LEU A 672 -12.15 -20.97 -18.09
C LEU A 672 -13.01 -20.78 -19.34
N ILE A 673 -13.12 -19.56 -19.88
CA ILE A 673 -13.89 -19.30 -21.10
C ILE A 673 -13.06 -19.74 -22.31
N PRO A 674 -13.48 -20.77 -23.07
CA PRO A 674 -12.79 -21.12 -24.32
C PRO A 674 -13.06 -20.06 -25.37
N PHE A 675 -12.09 -19.79 -26.25
CA PHE A 675 -12.19 -18.80 -27.32
C PHE A 675 -12.48 -17.37 -26.83
N LEU A 676 -11.99 -17.02 -25.64
CA LEU A 676 -12.14 -15.69 -25.05
C LEU A 676 -11.66 -14.57 -26.00
N GLU A 677 -10.66 -14.85 -26.82
CA GLU A 677 -10.13 -13.96 -27.86
C GLU A 677 -11.12 -13.59 -28.97
N HIS A 678 -12.25 -14.30 -29.08
CA HIS A 678 -13.30 -14.05 -30.07
C HIS A 678 -14.56 -13.41 -29.48
N ASP A 679 -14.62 -13.26 -28.15
CA ASP A 679 -15.75 -12.67 -27.45
C ASP A 679 -15.51 -11.19 -27.14
N ASP A 680 -16.58 -10.39 -27.22
CA ASP A 680 -16.56 -9.01 -26.72
C ASP A 680 -16.31 -8.99 -25.20
N ALA A 681 -15.56 -8.00 -24.72
CA ALA A 681 -15.19 -7.89 -23.32
C ALA A 681 -16.40 -7.83 -22.37
N ASN A 682 -17.50 -7.18 -22.76
CA ASN A 682 -18.70 -7.13 -21.93
C ASN A 682 -19.39 -8.50 -21.85
N ARG A 683 -19.36 -9.28 -22.94
CA ARG A 683 -19.89 -10.66 -22.96
C ARG A 683 -19.04 -11.59 -22.13
N ALA A 684 -17.72 -11.45 -22.20
CA ALA A 684 -16.79 -12.16 -21.33
C ALA A 684 -17.02 -11.84 -19.85
N LEU A 685 -17.26 -10.56 -19.51
CA LEU A 685 -17.60 -10.12 -18.15
C LEU A 685 -18.88 -10.81 -17.66
N MET A 686 -19.97 -10.74 -18.45
CA MET A 686 -21.22 -11.43 -18.15
C MET A 686 -21.00 -12.94 -17.98
N GLY A 687 -20.26 -13.57 -18.90
CA GLY A 687 -19.95 -15.00 -18.86
C GLY A 687 -19.22 -15.40 -17.58
N SER A 688 -18.17 -14.67 -17.19
CA SER A 688 -17.43 -14.92 -15.96
C SER A 688 -18.29 -14.78 -14.70
N ASN A 689 -19.21 -13.81 -14.68
CA ASN A 689 -20.15 -13.60 -13.58
C ASN A 689 -21.23 -14.71 -13.51
N MET A 690 -21.77 -15.13 -14.66
CA MET A 690 -22.77 -16.19 -14.74
C MET A 690 -22.20 -17.55 -14.35
N GLN A 691 -20.93 -17.86 -14.69
CA GLN A 691 -20.27 -19.09 -14.27
C GLN A 691 -20.27 -19.28 -12.75
N ARG A 692 -20.11 -18.19 -11.97
CA ARG A 692 -20.13 -18.23 -10.49
C ARG A 692 -21.50 -18.51 -9.87
N GLN A 693 -22.56 -18.44 -10.68
CA GLN A 693 -23.94 -18.68 -10.28
C GLN A 693 -24.48 -20.04 -10.73
N ALA A 694 -23.72 -20.78 -11.55
CA ALA A 694 -24.10 -22.12 -11.98
C ALA A 694 -24.28 -23.03 -10.75
N VAL A 695 -25.41 -23.74 -10.69
CA VAL A 695 -25.73 -24.66 -9.60
C VAL A 695 -25.36 -26.09 -10.03
N PRO A 696 -24.71 -26.88 -9.15
CA PRO A 696 -24.34 -28.26 -9.44
C PRO A 696 -25.53 -29.12 -9.88
N THR A 697 -25.38 -29.79 -11.00
CA THR A 697 -26.33 -30.77 -11.50
C THR A 697 -26.22 -32.08 -10.71
N LEU A 698 -27.28 -32.90 -10.74
CA LEU A 698 -27.29 -34.21 -10.09
C LEU A 698 -26.18 -35.14 -10.64
N VAL A 699 -25.92 -35.03 -11.94
CA VAL A 699 -24.85 -35.73 -12.65
C VAL A 699 -23.95 -34.67 -13.28
N ALA A 700 -22.74 -34.54 -12.73
CA ALA A 700 -21.71 -33.69 -13.30
C ALA A 700 -21.29 -34.25 -14.68
N ASP A 701 -21.13 -33.36 -15.65
CA ASP A 701 -20.64 -33.71 -16.98
C ASP A 701 -19.48 -32.78 -17.36
N LYS A 702 -18.37 -33.37 -17.77
CA LYS A 702 -17.17 -32.64 -18.18
C LYS A 702 -17.46 -31.67 -19.34
N PRO A 703 -16.86 -30.48 -19.38
CA PRO A 703 -16.96 -29.63 -20.56
C PRO A 703 -16.22 -30.29 -21.74
N LEU A 704 -16.89 -30.48 -22.88
CA LEU A 704 -16.22 -31.03 -24.07
C LEU A 704 -15.17 -30.07 -24.62
N VAL A 705 -15.45 -28.76 -24.56
CA VAL A 705 -14.53 -27.68 -24.90
C VAL A 705 -14.16 -26.94 -23.62
N GLY A 706 -12.89 -26.94 -23.26
CA GLY A 706 -12.36 -26.34 -22.04
C GLY A 706 -10.92 -25.86 -22.24
N THR A 707 -10.33 -25.21 -21.23
CA THR A 707 -9.05 -24.48 -21.38
C THR A 707 -7.87 -25.15 -20.66
N GLY A 708 -8.14 -26.24 -19.93
CA GLY A 708 -7.17 -26.92 -19.05
C GLY A 708 -7.07 -26.30 -17.65
N MET A 709 -7.73 -25.17 -17.40
CA MET A 709 -7.79 -24.56 -16.06
C MET A 709 -8.71 -25.32 -15.10
N GLU A 710 -9.63 -26.12 -15.63
CA GLU A 710 -10.66 -26.85 -14.91
C GLU A 710 -10.09 -27.73 -13.79
N ARG A 711 -8.94 -28.36 -14.04
CA ARG A 711 -8.29 -29.23 -13.06
C ARG A 711 -7.65 -28.46 -11.92
N TYR A 712 -7.03 -27.32 -12.21
CA TYR A 712 -6.43 -26.47 -11.17
C TYR A 712 -7.52 -25.94 -10.24
N VAL A 713 -8.65 -25.50 -10.79
CA VAL A 713 -9.78 -25.03 -9.98
C VAL A 713 -10.39 -26.15 -9.14
N ALA A 714 -10.56 -27.35 -9.72
CA ALA A 714 -11.08 -28.50 -9.00
C ALA A 714 -10.17 -28.89 -7.82
N ALA A 715 -8.86 -29.05 -8.08
CA ALA A 715 -7.89 -29.44 -7.06
C ALA A 715 -7.74 -28.38 -5.96
N ASP A 716 -7.58 -27.11 -6.31
CA ASP A 716 -7.27 -26.04 -5.35
C ASP A 716 -8.49 -25.52 -4.59
N SER A 717 -9.71 -25.82 -5.03
CA SER A 717 -10.94 -25.37 -4.37
C SER A 717 -11.11 -25.91 -2.94
N GLY A 718 -10.55 -27.10 -2.66
CA GLY A 718 -10.74 -27.81 -1.41
C GLY A 718 -12.05 -28.60 -1.30
N VAL A 719 -12.84 -28.68 -2.39
CA VAL A 719 -14.07 -29.50 -2.42
C VAL A 719 -13.81 -30.97 -2.80
N CYS A 720 -12.68 -31.22 -3.46
CA CYS A 720 -12.19 -32.56 -3.78
C CYS A 720 -11.40 -33.13 -2.60
N VAL A 721 -11.46 -34.45 -2.42
CA VAL A 721 -10.58 -35.14 -1.48
C VAL A 721 -9.32 -35.52 -2.24
N VAL A 722 -8.17 -35.06 -1.75
CA VAL A 722 -6.85 -35.26 -2.36
C VAL A 722 -6.02 -36.17 -1.46
N ALA A 723 -5.19 -37.02 -2.07
CA ALA A 723 -4.29 -37.91 -1.34
C ALA A 723 -3.10 -37.13 -0.73
N ASP A 724 -2.92 -37.19 0.59
CA ASP A 724 -1.80 -36.55 1.29
C ASP A 724 -0.50 -37.32 1.06
N ARG A 725 -0.59 -38.64 1.02
CA ARG A 725 0.54 -39.57 0.86
C ARG A 725 0.30 -40.52 -0.30
N ALA A 726 1.37 -40.93 -0.96
CA ALA A 726 1.30 -41.90 -2.05
C ALA A 726 1.06 -43.30 -1.48
N GLY A 727 0.28 -44.10 -2.19
CA GLY A 727 -0.11 -45.41 -1.69
C GLY A 727 -1.01 -46.20 -2.62
N VAL A 728 -1.59 -47.27 -2.08
CA VAL A 728 -2.55 -48.13 -2.77
C VAL A 728 -3.89 -48.09 -2.03
N ILE A 729 -4.98 -47.97 -2.77
CA ILE A 729 -6.33 -47.97 -2.20
C ILE A 729 -6.66 -49.36 -1.64
N ASP A 730 -6.80 -49.45 -0.32
CA ASP A 730 -7.16 -50.69 0.37
C ASP A 730 -8.68 -50.94 0.32
N SER A 731 -9.46 -49.88 0.56
CA SER A 731 -10.91 -49.90 0.39
C SER A 731 -11.45 -48.54 -0.05
N ALA A 732 -12.48 -48.54 -0.89
CA ALA A 732 -13.20 -47.35 -1.32
C ALA A 732 -14.70 -47.62 -1.23
N ASP A 733 -15.39 -46.82 -0.43
CA ASP A 733 -16.83 -46.86 -0.21
C ASP A 733 -17.42 -45.46 -0.49
N ALA A 734 -18.75 -45.37 -0.58
CA ALA A 734 -19.46 -44.12 -0.86
C ALA A 734 -19.25 -43.04 0.23
N SER A 735 -18.86 -43.44 1.44
CA SER A 735 -18.65 -42.58 2.62
C SER A 735 -17.20 -42.46 3.08
N ARG A 736 -16.32 -43.39 2.72
CA ARG A 736 -14.93 -43.40 3.17
C ARG A 736 -13.98 -44.02 2.15
N ILE A 737 -12.76 -43.52 2.11
CA ILE A 737 -11.66 -44.07 1.31
C ILE A 737 -10.49 -44.36 2.25
N VAL A 738 -9.92 -45.55 2.14
CA VAL A 738 -8.77 -45.99 2.95
C VAL A 738 -7.59 -46.23 2.04
N VAL A 739 -6.51 -45.48 2.27
CA VAL A 739 -5.27 -45.55 1.52
C VAL A 739 -4.21 -46.22 2.37
N ARG A 740 -3.65 -47.32 1.88
CA ARG A 740 -2.46 -47.93 2.47
C ARG A 740 -1.24 -47.22 1.92
N VAL A 741 -0.52 -46.52 2.79
CA VAL A 741 0.61 -45.69 2.42
C VAL A 741 1.80 -46.57 2.05
N ASN A 742 2.61 -46.13 1.10
CA ASN A 742 3.83 -46.84 0.73
C ASN A 742 4.83 -46.83 1.91
N ASP A 743 5.53 -47.94 2.16
CA ASP A 743 6.48 -48.08 3.27
C ASP A 743 7.57 -46.99 3.32
N LYS A 744 7.86 -46.32 2.19
CA LYS A 744 8.83 -45.22 2.09
C LYS A 744 8.34 -43.90 2.69
N ASP A 745 7.03 -43.70 2.74
CA ASP A 745 6.38 -42.45 3.15
C ASP A 745 5.78 -42.55 4.57
N VAL A 746 6.05 -43.64 5.29
CA VAL A 746 5.57 -43.89 6.67
C VAL A 746 6.64 -43.43 7.67
N GLY A 747 6.29 -42.47 8.54
CA GLY A 747 7.15 -42.06 9.66
C GLY A 747 7.27 -43.14 10.74
N VAL A 748 8.32 -43.05 11.57
CA VAL A 748 8.66 -44.08 12.59
C VAL A 748 7.53 -44.33 13.62
N ASP A 749 6.69 -43.31 13.87
CA ASP A 749 5.57 -43.37 14.82
C ASP A 749 4.19 -43.15 14.15
N GLU A 750 4.10 -43.22 12.82
CA GLU A 750 2.86 -42.96 12.09
C GLU A 750 2.13 -44.24 11.67
N ALA A 751 0.80 -44.20 11.69
CA ALA A 751 0.01 -45.30 11.16
C ALA A 751 0.23 -45.41 9.63
N PRO A 752 0.42 -46.64 9.10
CA PRO A 752 0.68 -46.87 7.67
C PRO A 752 -0.59 -46.74 6.79
N VAL A 753 -1.66 -46.15 7.32
CA VAL A 753 -2.96 -46.06 6.67
C VAL A 753 -3.56 -44.68 6.89
N ASP A 754 -4.01 -44.07 5.79
CA ASP A 754 -4.79 -42.83 5.80
C ASP A 754 -6.27 -43.13 5.57
N ILE A 755 -7.13 -42.49 6.36
CA ILE A 755 -8.58 -42.64 6.28
C ILE A 755 -9.20 -41.30 5.92
N TYR A 756 -9.84 -41.25 4.76
CA TYR A 756 -10.54 -40.07 4.26
C TYR A 756 -12.05 -40.27 4.39
N ASN A 757 -12.71 -39.47 5.23
CA ASN A 757 -14.16 -39.47 5.36
C ASN A 757 -14.77 -38.47 4.37
N LEU A 758 -15.75 -38.92 3.60
CA LEU A 758 -16.39 -38.12 2.55
C LEU A 758 -17.61 -37.38 3.08
N THR A 759 -17.78 -36.12 2.68
CA THR A 759 -18.97 -35.34 2.98
C THR A 759 -20.15 -35.80 2.13
N LYS A 760 -21.27 -36.17 2.77
CA LYS A 760 -22.48 -36.69 2.11
C LYS A 760 -23.67 -35.76 2.30
N TYR A 761 -24.28 -35.33 1.19
CA TYR A 761 -25.57 -34.64 1.13
C TYR A 761 -25.76 -33.55 2.20
N THR A 762 -24.78 -32.66 2.33
CA THR A 762 -24.86 -31.51 3.24
C THR A 762 -25.37 -30.27 2.52
N ARG A 763 -25.95 -29.35 3.28
CA ARG A 763 -26.48 -28.08 2.78
C ARG A 763 -25.35 -27.05 2.72
N SER A 764 -25.22 -26.35 1.59
CA SER A 764 -24.35 -25.17 1.45
C SER A 764 -25.03 -23.88 1.96
N ASN A 765 -24.25 -22.80 2.07
CA ASN A 765 -24.77 -21.47 2.39
C ASN A 765 -25.91 -20.99 1.46
N GLN A 766 -25.86 -21.37 0.17
CA GLN A 766 -26.86 -20.98 -0.85
C GLN A 766 -27.94 -22.06 -1.07
N ASN A 767 -28.09 -23.01 -0.13
CA ASN A 767 -29.08 -24.10 -0.21
C ASN A 767 -28.84 -25.09 -1.36
N THR A 768 -27.61 -25.17 -1.87
CA THR A 768 -27.19 -26.21 -2.81
C THR A 768 -26.74 -27.47 -2.05
N CYS A 769 -26.61 -28.59 -2.76
CA CYS A 769 -26.19 -29.87 -2.20
C CYS A 769 -24.68 -30.06 -2.37
N ILE A 770 -23.96 -30.24 -1.26
CA ILE A 770 -22.56 -30.64 -1.24
C ILE A 770 -22.50 -32.15 -1.01
N ASN A 771 -21.94 -32.87 -1.98
CA ASN A 771 -21.80 -34.31 -1.91
C ASN A 771 -20.56 -34.77 -2.65
N GLN A 772 -19.71 -35.53 -1.98
CA GLN A 772 -18.51 -36.11 -2.55
C GLN A 772 -18.76 -37.54 -3.05
N ARG A 773 -18.10 -37.91 -4.15
CA ARG A 773 -18.20 -39.25 -4.77
C ARG A 773 -16.80 -39.82 -5.03
N PRO A 774 -16.48 -41.03 -4.56
CA PRO A 774 -15.18 -41.66 -4.81
C PRO A 774 -15.00 -41.95 -6.31
N ILE A 775 -13.80 -41.67 -6.85
CA ILE A 775 -13.43 -41.98 -8.24
C ILE A 775 -12.39 -43.11 -8.36
N VAL A 776 -11.77 -43.47 -7.25
CA VAL A 776 -10.79 -44.54 -7.14
C VAL A 776 -11.46 -45.87 -6.80
N LYS A 777 -10.82 -46.97 -7.18
CA LYS A 777 -11.25 -48.34 -6.88
C LYS A 777 -10.19 -49.03 -6.02
N LYS A 778 -10.61 -50.09 -5.32
CA LYS A 778 -9.69 -50.94 -4.56
C LYS A 778 -8.57 -51.48 -5.45
N GLY A 779 -7.34 -51.38 -4.97
CA GLY A 779 -6.14 -51.83 -5.67
C GLY A 779 -5.48 -50.79 -6.58
N ASP A 780 -6.10 -49.61 -6.74
CA ASP A 780 -5.49 -48.54 -7.52
C ASP A 780 -4.29 -47.92 -6.79
N ALA A 781 -3.21 -47.65 -7.52
CA ALA A 781 -2.07 -46.91 -7.02
C ALA A 781 -2.27 -45.41 -7.25
N VAL A 782 -2.14 -44.62 -6.19
CA VAL A 782 -2.32 -43.16 -6.19
C VAL A 782 -1.03 -42.47 -5.75
N ALA A 783 -0.72 -41.36 -6.39
CA ALA A 783 0.38 -40.49 -5.98
C ALA A 783 -0.14 -39.41 -5.02
N ARG A 784 0.77 -38.80 -4.26
CA ARG A 784 0.48 -37.59 -3.49
C ARG A 784 -0.07 -36.51 -4.43
N GLY A 785 -1.17 -35.87 -4.04
CA GLY A 785 -1.84 -34.86 -4.84
C GLY A 785 -2.87 -35.39 -5.84
N ASP A 786 -3.05 -36.71 -5.97
CA ASP A 786 -4.12 -37.26 -6.80
C ASP A 786 -5.49 -37.08 -6.13
N ILE A 787 -6.51 -36.78 -6.93
CA ILE A 787 -7.90 -36.65 -6.47
C ILE A 787 -8.49 -38.04 -6.25
N LEU A 788 -8.96 -38.29 -5.03
CA LEU A 788 -9.57 -39.55 -4.59
C LEU A 788 -11.09 -39.53 -4.73
N ALA A 789 -11.71 -38.38 -4.46
CA ALA A 789 -13.15 -38.17 -4.60
C ALA A 789 -13.46 -36.81 -5.24
N ASP A 790 -14.42 -36.82 -6.16
CA ASP A 790 -14.96 -35.62 -6.78
C ASP A 790 -15.93 -34.91 -5.83
N GLY A 791 -15.86 -33.59 -5.80
CA GLY A 791 -16.85 -32.72 -5.15
C GLY A 791 -18.06 -32.40 -6.04
N PRO A 792 -18.94 -31.49 -5.62
CA PRO A 792 -20.04 -31.00 -6.45
C PRO A 792 -19.48 -30.26 -7.69
N SER A 793 -20.13 -30.42 -8.85
CA SER A 793 -19.69 -29.83 -10.12
C SER A 793 -18.26 -30.18 -10.53
N ILE A 794 -17.82 -31.41 -10.24
CA ILE A 794 -16.53 -31.94 -10.67
C ILE A 794 -16.75 -33.34 -11.25
N ASP A 795 -16.06 -33.63 -12.35
CA ASP A 795 -16.06 -34.95 -12.99
C ASP A 795 -14.61 -35.37 -13.24
N MET A 796 -14.19 -36.48 -12.61
CA MET A 796 -12.85 -37.07 -12.68
C MET A 796 -11.72 -36.06 -12.51
N GLY A 797 -11.86 -35.16 -11.53
CA GLY A 797 -10.88 -34.11 -11.24
C GLY A 797 -10.85 -32.92 -12.20
N GLU A 798 -11.81 -32.78 -13.11
CA GLU A 798 -12.03 -31.56 -13.90
C GLU A 798 -13.30 -30.84 -13.44
N LEU A 799 -13.25 -29.52 -13.33
CA LEU A 799 -14.42 -28.68 -13.09
C LEU A 799 -15.50 -28.90 -14.17
N ALA A 800 -16.71 -29.19 -13.73
CA ALA A 800 -17.88 -29.55 -14.52
C ALA A 800 -19.10 -28.76 -14.01
N LEU A 801 -19.16 -27.46 -14.36
CA LEU A 801 -20.19 -26.54 -13.85
C LEU A 801 -21.61 -26.86 -14.37
N GLY A 802 -21.74 -27.51 -15.52
CA GLY A 802 -23.01 -27.78 -16.18
C GLY A 802 -22.97 -29.06 -17.03
N GLN A 803 -23.74 -29.08 -18.10
CA GLN A 803 -23.80 -30.22 -19.03
C GLN A 803 -23.75 -29.73 -20.48
N ASN A 804 -23.15 -30.55 -21.36
CA ASN A 804 -23.12 -30.25 -22.78
C ASN A 804 -24.45 -30.67 -23.42
N MET A 805 -25.04 -29.78 -24.22
CA MET A 805 -26.29 -30.06 -24.96
C MET A 805 -26.06 -29.91 -26.45
N ARG A 806 -26.81 -30.67 -27.25
CA ARG A 806 -26.84 -30.48 -28.71
C ARG A 806 -27.71 -29.27 -29.02
N ILE A 807 -27.09 -28.21 -29.53
CA ILE A 807 -27.76 -26.95 -29.88
C ILE A 807 -27.76 -26.79 -31.41
N ALA A 808 -28.82 -26.19 -31.95
CA ALA A 808 -28.91 -25.71 -33.33
C ALA A 808 -29.37 -24.25 -33.28
N PHE A 809 -28.67 -23.37 -34.00
CA PHE A 809 -28.95 -21.93 -34.07
C PHE A 809 -29.99 -21.60 -35.13
#